data_AF-A0A2H3JNK7-F1
#
_entry.id   AF-A0A2H3JNK7-F1
#
_cell.length_a   1.000
_cell.length_b   1.000
_cell.length_c   1.000
_cell.angle_alpha   90.00
_cell.angle_beta   90.00
_cell.angle_gamma   90.00
#
_symmetry.space_group_name_H-M   'P 1'
#
loop_
_entity.id
_entity.type
_entity.pdbx_description
1 polymer ?
#
loop_
_entity_poly.entity_id
_entity_poly.type
_entity_poly.pdbx_seq_one_letter_code
_entity_poly.pdbx_strand_id
1 'polypeptide(L)'
;MTPEDALGPRVELDDSTPAINRQSRPPPEMQNKQIVQTPHYAAYEIQTPDPLGNPIAIFLDERETDAAPGRSQPVNVSFDQTPDEDGCVNYFAKASEKTEDAWKSVLGRVLARDVVRQDVRKQGDVWRGDPSRSMLAEFPTGYQLYTHRTGDPSCPRTDEYLYGSESVHCFRSPQEFAEHTVWLAKGRTTRCHCCYCDKSRTQTEISEDLRLRAPAHVRERRKSIIHKMRSRARRPKSPIMVPKDYTKLDQAPVPGPKLHTTAIDQTAMVSENVPYAGHVEAEREMTRNQRGLVDDCFEEGQYEAGLAVLDQLRSPNYRPYAPHIRQLLYMALYPPPPEEGTRRNETDDATILLGSPSKPLSFHQRAAHIPPRAASAGALALLNAFAHTNTPRALLRALPSYPGPSLAQDAHADGADADDADDSFIARRAARIRTAKDCWALLRAGFVPRDADAAALPRKRGVRRPRAADELPVYAANGLPANTADADAPAPVGPCAWPVLDWMLSLFEKDERATARDGQPPHSPLLLAAIPAPRTHGPRWDVEAPLDVLVHALQQCDARRRRMGARLLALIANLAATTLVDLPLVLYALANRVLALPPADAVAALAALPPTAAALQFKLALCKSCLAGAGTGVDGAPARDGRRPKPQARAQPRPVPARRKFSEARDGEGSAAASEAGPVSIPRIYPALAPREILDLVGSPSSSASALLDLYMKMELVETCHILRKVQPSQDGQDEWNAIVRDGALREALEAAFSAVAHRDAAVNSRIQRLGALLAW
;
A
#
# COMPACT_ATOMS: atom_id res chain seq x y z
N MET A 1 24.54 -97.87 -27.67
CA MET A 1 23.66 -97.71 -28.85
C MET A 1 23.22 -96.25 -28.87
N THR A 2 23.47 -95.56 -29.97
CA THR A 2 22.77 -94.31 -30.36
C THR A 2 21.34 -94.66 -30.82
N PRO A 3 20.41 -93.73 -31.18
CA PRO A 3 20.56 -92.27 -31.39
C PRO A 3 19.42 -91.42 -30.71
N GLU A 4 18.96 -90.21 -31.09
CA GLU A 4 19.25 -89.20 -32.16
C GLU A 4 18.81 -87.77 -31.69
N ASP A 5 19.15 -86.73 -32.47
CA ASP A 5 18.48 -85.44 -32.73
C ASP A 5 17.58 -84.68 -31.71
N ALA A 6 18.03 -83.47 -31.35
CA ALA A 6 17.22 -82.24 -31.38
C ALA A 6 18.13 -80.97 -31.43
N LEU A 7 18.14 -80.26 -32.57
CA LEU A 7 18.90 -79.02 -32.75
C LEU A 7 18.08 -77.77 -32.36
N GLY A 8 18.71 -76.83 -31.66
CA GLY A 8 18.21 -75.47 -31.41
C GLY A 8 19.41 -74.50 -31.33
N PRO A 9 19.33 -73.29 -31.93
CA PRO A 9 20.55 -72.57 -32.33
C PRO A 9 21.25 -71.82 -31.19
N ARG A 10 22.58 -71.83 -31.28
CA ARG A 10 23.54 -71.10 -30.46
C ARG A 10 23.60 -69.64 -30.95
N VAL A 11 23.12 -68.69 -30.15
CA VAL A 11 23.31 -67.25 -30.42
C VAL A 11 24.65 -66.80 -29.84
N GLU A 12 25.38 -66.03 -30.62
CA GLU A 12 26.73 -65.57 -30.32
C GLU A 12 26.72 -64.45 -29.26
N LEU A 13 27.70 -64.48 -28.35
CA LEU A 13 27.99 -63.38 -27.44
C LEU A 13 28.89 -62.39 -28.19
N ASP A 14 28.31 -61.28 -28.65
CA ASP A 14 29.05 -60.22 -29.32
C ASP A 14 29.48 -59.14 -28.32
N ASP A 15 30.79 -58.94 -28.21
CA ASP A 15 31.44 -58.11 -27.19
C ASP A 15 31.52 -56.64 -27.66
N SER A 16 30.35 -55.99 -27.67
CA SER A 16 30.19 -54.62 -28.17
C SER A 16 30.07 -53.60 -27.04
N THR A 17 31.21 -53.06 -26.61
CA THR A 17 31.27 -51.86 -25.76
C THR A 17 30.78 -50.64 -26.55
N PRO A 18 29.65 -49.98 -26.19
CA PRO A 18 29.19 -48.81 -26.94
C PRO A 18 30.02 -47.58 -26.58
N ALA A 19 30.64 -46.96 -27.58
CA ALA A 19 31.39 -45.72 -27.41
C ALA A 19 30.46 -44.57 -26.97
N ILE A 20 30.53 -44.19 -25.69
CA ILE A 20 29.82 -43.04 -25.14
C ILE A 20 30.52 -41.75 -25.59
N ASN A 21 30.21 -41.32 -26.82
CA ASN A 21 30.52 -39.97 -27.29
C ASN A 21 29.44 -39.44 -28.25
N ARG A 22 28.18 -39.51 -27.81
CA ARG A 22 27.09 -38.73 -28.39
C ARG A 22 27.02 -37.38 -27.68
N GLN A 23 27.92 -36.47 -28.02
CA GLN A 23 27.68 -35.06 -27.76
C GLN A 23 26.47 -34.62 -28.60
N SER A 24 25.47 -34.03 -27.94
CA SER A 24 24.21 -33.58 -28.55
C SER A 24 24.47 -32.48 -29.58
N ARG A 25 24.70 -32.88 -30.83
CA ARG A 25 24.98 -31.95 -31.93
C ARG A 25 23.72 -31.09 -32.22
N PRO A 26 23.86 -29.76 -32.34
CA PRO A 26 22.75 -28.92 -32.79
C PRO A 26 22.34 -29.29 -34.22
N PRO A 27 21.06 -29.08 -34.60
CA PRO A 27 20.59 -29.34 -35.96
C PRO A 27 21.32 -28.47 -37.00
N PRO A 28 21.48 -28.95 -38.24
CA PRO A 28 22.21 -28.23 -39.28
C PRO A 28 21.48 -26.97 -39.78
N GLU A 29 22.25 -26.05 -40.36
CA GLU A 29 21.82 -24.80 -41.03
C GLU A 29 21.37 -23.59 -40.18
N MET A 30 21.77 -23.50 -38.90
CA MET A 30 21.94 -22.20 -38.24
C MET A 30 23.39 -21.99 -37.80
N GLN A 31 23.98 -20.84 -38.18
CA GLN A 31 25.35 -20.47 -37.81
C GLN A 31 25.42 -20.03 -36.35
N ASN A 32 25.30 -20.99 -35.45
CA ASN A 32 25.32 -20.79 -34.00
C ASN A 32 26.77 -20.61 -33.54
N LYS A 33 27.13 -19.40 -33.11
CA LYS A 33 28.46 -19.12 -32.56
C LYS A 33 28.50 -19.57 -31.11
N GLN A 34 29.34 -20.53 -30.77
CA GLN A 34 29.60 -20.89 -29.38
C GLN A 34 30.24 -19.71 -28.63
N ILE A 35 29.65 -19.30 -27.51
CA ILE A 35 30.13 -18.18 -26.68
C ILE A 35 30.67 -18.60 -25.32
N VAL A 36 30.25 -19.77 -24.82
CA VAL A 36 30.80 -20.40 -23.61
C VAL A 36 30.76 -21.91 -23.78
N GLN A 37 31.85 -22.57 -23.39
CA GLN A 37 31.84 -23.98 -22.99
C GLN A 37 32.33 -24.09 -21.55
N THR A 38 31.62 -24.87 -20.74
CA THR A 38 32.06 -25.34 -19.42
C THR A 38 31.89 -26.86 -19.33
N PRO A 39 32.35 -27.53 -18.26
CA PRO A 39 32.01 -28.93 -17.99
C PRO A 39 30.52 -29.17 -17.66
N HIS A 40 29.73 -28.11 -17.42
CA HIS A 40 28.38 -28.20 -16.88
C HIS A 40 27.29 -27.72 -17.86
N TYR A 41 27.68 -26.87 -18.82
CA TYR A 41 26.80 -26.33 -19.85
C TYR A 41 27.59 -25.74 -21.03
N ALA A 42 26.91 -25.64 -22.18
CA ALA A 42 27.34 -24.92 -23.37
C ALA A 42 26.34 -23.78 -23.67
N ALA A 43 26.82 -22.66 -24.20
CA ALA A 43 25.97 -21.55 -24.65
C ALA A 43 26.35 -21.09 -26.06
N TYR A 44 25.34 -20.89 -26.89
CA TYR A 44 25.47 -20.51 -28.30
C TYR A 44 24.69 -19.24 -28.59
N GLU A 45 25.34 -18.28 -29.22
CA GLU A 45 24.72 -17.12 -29.84
C GLU A 45 24.13 -17.54 -31.20
N ILE A 46 22.80 -17.56 -31.28
CA ILE A 46 22.08 -17.83 -32.52
C ILE A 46 22.15 -16.56 -33.36
N GLN A 47 22.82 -16.60 -34.50
CA GLN A 47 22.86 -15.48 -35.42
C GLN A 47 21.46 -15.26 -36.02
N THR A 48 20.86 -14.12 -35.70
CA THR A 48 19.57 -13.70 -36.28
C THR A 48 19.74 -12.36 -36.99
N PRO A 49 19.03 -12.09 -38.11
CA PRO A 49 19.09 -10.81 -38.80
C PRO A 49 18.36 -9.67 -38.04
N ASP A 50 18.09 -9.85 -36.75
CA ASP A 50 17.29 -8.95 -35.93
C ASP A 50 18.16 -7.92 -35.20
N PRO A 51 17.95 -6.60 -35.41
CA PRO A 51 18.75 -5.55 -34.78
C PRO A 51 18.58 -5.45 -33.25
N LEU A 52 17.66 -6.20 -32.63
CA LEU A 52 17.46 -6.24 -31.17
C LEU A 52 18.49 -7.12 -30.44
N GLY A 53 19.47 -7.70 -31.14
CA GLY A 53 20.52 -8.52 -30.57
C GLY A 53 20.20 -10.02 -30.58
N ASN A 54 21.24 -10.84 -30.65
CA ASN A 54 21.10 -12.27 -30.86
C ASN A 54 20.54 -13.00 -29.62
N PRO A 55 19.57 -13.92 -29.79
CA PRO A 55 19.16 -14.83 -28.73
C PRO A 55 20.27 -15.85 -28.41
N ILE A 56 20.34 -16.25 -27.14
CA ILE A 56 21.29 -17.27 -26.67
C ILE A 56 20.52 -18.57 -26.39
N ALA A 57 20.95 -19.67 -27.01
CA ALA A 57 20.54 -21.02 -26.64
C ALA A 57 21.53 -21.59 -25.61
N ILE A 58 21.00 -22.17 -24.54
CA ILE A 58 21.78 -22.74 -23.44
C ILE A 58 21.46 -24.23 -23.34
N PHE A 59 22.48 -25.08 -23.35
CA PHE A 59 22.40 -26.52 -23.22
C PHE A 59 23.12 -26.92 -21.95
N LEU A 60 22.46 -27.59 -21.01
CA LEU A 60 23.12 -28.18 -19.85
C LEU A 60 23.77 -29.50 -20.27
N ASP A 61 24.88 -29.87 -19.63
CA ASP A 61 25.48 -31.20 -19.83
C ASP A 61 24.52 -32.28 -19.29
N GLU A 62 24.45 -33.43 -19.95
CA GLU A 62 23.52 -34.52 -19.60
C GLU A 62 23.71 -35.02 -18.16
N ARG A 63 24.91 -34.82 -17.58
CA ARG A 63 25.27 -35.19 -16.20
C ARG A 63 24.80 -34.18 -15.16
N GLU A 64 24.48 -32.95 -15.54
CA GLU A 64 24.03 -31.89 -14.64
C GLU A 64 22.52 -31.91 -14.42
N THR A 65 22.08 -33.00 -13.82
CA THR A 65 20.73 -33.23 -13.35
C THR A 65 20.75 -33.85 -11.95
N ASP A 66 19.78 -33.50 -11.11
CA ASP A 66 19.41 -34.23 -9.89
C ASP A 66 18.13 -35.04 -10.09
N ALA A 67 17.77 -35.37 -11.34
CA ALA A 67 16.58 -36.18 -11.62
C ALA A 67 16.78 -37.63 -11.18
N ALA A 68 15.82 -38.17 -10.44
CA ALA A 68 15.81 -39.57 -10.03
C ALA A 68 15.06 -40.45 -11.06
N PRO A 69 15.57 -41.65 -11.41
CA PRO A 69 14.84 -42.60 -12.25
C PRO A 69 13.43 -42.86 -11.71
N GLY A 70 12.42 -42.80 -12.58
CA GLY A 70 11.01 -42.96 -12.22
C GLY A 70 10.32 -41.74 -11.58
N ARG A 71 11.04 -40.65 -11.28
CA ARG A 71 10.45 -39.38 -10.80
C ARG A 71 10.15 -38.35 -11.89
N SER A 72 10.41 -38.70 -13.14
CA SER A 72 10.01 -37.92 -14.32
C SER A 72 8.52 -37.98 -14.60
N GLN A 73 7.72 -38.73 -13.82
CA GLN A 73 6.27 -38.82 -13.96
C GLN A 73 5.58 -38.54 -12.61
N PRO A 74 4.40 -37.89 -12.62
CA PRO A 74 3.56 -37.79 -11.43
C PRO A 74 3.11 -39.18 -10.93
N VAL A 75 3.18 -39.41 -9.62
CA VAL A 75 2.83 -40.68 -8.98
C VAL A 75 1.36 -40.68 -8.55
N ASN A 76 0.66 -41.81 -8.70
CA ASN A 76 -0.75 -42.01 -8.33
C ASN A 76 -1.74 -41.04 -9.02
N VAL A 77 -1.54 -40.74 -10.31
CA VAL A 77 -2.46 -39.88 -11.09
C VAL A 77 -2.98 -40.58 -12.33
N SER A 78 -4.18 -40.18 -12.76
CA SER A 78 -4.71 -40.60 -14.06
C SER A 78 -4.08 -39.81 -15.21
N PHE A 79 -3.82 -40.50 -16.31
CA PHE A 79 -3.60 -39.91 -17.64
C PHE A 79 -4.84 -40.05 -18.54
N ASP A 80 -5.85 -40.77 -18.08
CA ASP A 80 -7.13 -40.91 -18.77
C ASP A 80 -7.98 -39.64 -18.57
N GLN A 81 -8.66 -39.22 -19.62
CA GLN A 81 -9.47 -37.99 -19.66
C GLN A 81 -10.94 -38.26 -19.30
N THR A 82 -11.25 -39.48 -18.85
CA THR A 82 -12.57 -39.85 -18.33
C THR A 82 -12.96 -38.96 -17.15
N PRO A 83 -14.20 -38.41 -17.16
CA PRO A 83 -14.75 -37.78 -15.97
C PRO A 83 -14.91 -38.79 -14.83
N ASP A 84 -14.75 -38.32 -13.61
CA ASP A 84 -15.04 -39.06 -12.37
C ASP A 84 -16.56 -39.21 -12.12
N GLU A 85 -16.92 -39.83 -10.99
CA GLU A 85 -18.32 -40.04 -10.59
C GLU A 85 -19.11 -38.73 -10.42
N ASP A 86 -18.41 -37.63 -10.12
CA ASP A 86 -18.97 -36.26 -10.01
C ASP A 86 -19.01 -35.53 -11.37
N GLY A 87 -18.59 -36.18 -12.46
CA GLY A 87 -18.54 -35.62 -13.80
C GLY A 87 -17.39 -34.61 -14.02
N CYS A 88 -16.42 -34.54 -13.11
CA CYS A 88 -15.24 -33.69 -13.21
C CYS A 88 -14.07 -34.45 -13.86
N VAL A 89 -13.19 -33.76 -14.58
CA VAL A 89 -11.91 -34.35 -15.03
C VAL A 89 -10.81 -34.08 -14.02
N ASN A 90 -9.90 -35.04 -13.84
CA ASN A 90 -8.70 -34.89 -13.01
C ASN A 90 -7.53 -35.72 -13.58
N TYR A 91 -6.82 -35.17 -14.57
CA TYR A 91 -5.77 -35.90 -15.29
C TYR A 91 -4.54 -35.06 -15.60
N PHE A 92 -3.40 -35.74 -15.78
CA PHE A 92 -2.17 -35.15 -16.27
C PHE A 92 -1.98 -35.46 -17.76
N ALA A 93 -1.47 -34.49 -18.51
CA ALA A 93 -1.01 -34.67 -19.88
C ALA A 93 0.42 -34.12 -20.01
N LYS A 94 1.20 -34.61 -20.97
CA LYS A 94 2.48 -33.97 -21.31
C LYS A 94 2.21 -32.51 -21.73
N ALA A 95 3.03 -31.58 -21.27
CA ALA A 95 2.85 -30.17 -21.63
C ALA A 95 2.98 -29.96 -23.14
N SER A 96 2.27 -28.95 -23.67
CA SER A 96 2.42 -28.57 -25.08
C SER A 96 3.80 -27.95 -25.33
N GLU A 97 4.36 -28.11 -26.53
CA GLU A 97 5.63 -27.50 -26.94
C GLU A 97 5.68 -25.99 -26.63
N LYS A 98 4.60 -25.27 -26.93
CA LYS A 98 4.42 -23.85 -26.59
C LYS A 98 4.50 -23.54 -25.09
N THR A 99 4.05 -24.48 -24.24
CA THR A 99 4.16 -24.38 -22.77
C THR A 99 5.59 -24.66 -22.33
N GLU A 100 6.24 -25.69 -22.88
CA GLU A 100 7.66 -25.98 -22.64
C GLU A 100 8.55 -24.78 -23.05
N ASP A 101 8.32 -24.18 -24.22
CA ASP A 101 9.02 -22.98 -24.70
C ASP A 101 8.86 -21.77 -23.77
N ALA A 102 7.66 -21.57 -23.22
CA ALA A 102 7.39 -20.49 -22.27
C ALA A 102 8.21 -20.66 -20.98
N TRP A 103 8.33 -21.90 -20.47
CA TRP A 103 9.20 -22.23 -19.35
C TRP A 103 10.68 -22.05 -19.73
N LYS A 104 11.12 -22.67 -20.83
CA LYS A 104 12.49 -22.61 -21.36
C LYS A 104 12.99 -21.17 -21.58
N SER A 105 12.14 -20.27 -22.06
CA SER A 105 12.46 -18.84 -22.21
C SER A 105 12.64 -18.11 -20.87
N VAL A 106 11.84 -18.42 -19.86
CA VAL A 106 12.00 -17.84 -18.51
C VAL A 106 13.31 -18.34 -17.87
N LEU A 107 13.59 -19.64 -17.97
CA LEU A 107 14.81 -20.26 -17.41
C LEU A 107 16.07 -19.76 -18.13
N GLY A 108 16.05 -19.75 -19.46
CA GLY A 108 17.18 -19.27 -20.28
C GLY A 108 17.54 -17.82 -20.03
N ARG A 109 16.56 -16.95 -19.79
CA ARG A 109 16.78 -15.55 -19.37
C ARG A 109 17.55 -15.45 -18.05
N VAL A 110 17.20 -16.27 -17.06
CA VAL A 110 17.88 -16.28 -15.75
C VAL A 110 19.31 -16.79 -15.92
N LEU A 111 19.49 -17.95 -16.58
CA LEU A 111 20.80 -18.53 -16.85
C LEU A 111 21.72 -17.58 -17.63
N ALA A 112 21.21 -16.93 -18.68
CA ALA A 112 21.98 -15.97 -19.47
C ALA A 112 22.47 -14.78 -18.63
N ARG A 113 21.61 -14.26 -17.73
CA ARG A 113 21.92 -13.13 -16.87
C ARG A 113 22.91 -13.48 -15.76
N ASP A 114 22.71 -14.62 -15.09
CA ASP A 114 23.34 -14.94 -13.80
C ASP A 114 24.48 -15.96 -13.89
N VAL A 115 24.58 -16.70 -15.00
CA VAL A 115 25.61 -17.71 -15.24
C VAL A 115 26.41 -17.34 -16.50
N VAL A 116 25.80 -17.43 -17.69
CA VAL A 116 26.52 -17.29 -18.97
C VAL A 116 27.25 -15.96 -19.08
N ARG A 117 26.58 -14.83 -18.76
CA ARG A 117 27.20 -13.50 -18.79
C ARG A 117 28.37 -13.35 -17.82
N GLN A 118 28.38 -14.08 -16.71
CA GLN A 118 29.51 -14.07 -15.78
C GLN A 118 30.69 -14.86 -16.34
N ASP A 119 30.44 -16.01 -16.95
CA ASP A 119 31.50 -16.89 -17.46
C ASP A 119 32.12 -16.36 -18.77
N VAL A 120 31.34 -15.76 -19.68
CA VAL A 120 31.88 -14.99 -20.83
C VAL A 120 32.89 -13.94 -20.35
N ARG A 121 32.57 -13.22 -19.28
CA ARG A 121 33.47 -12.19 -18.70
C ARG A 121 34.72 -12.79 -18.07
N LYS A 122 34.63 -13.96 -17.42
CA LYS A 122 35.80 -14.68 -16.86
C LYS A 122 36.73 -15.18 -17.97
N GLN A 123 36.18 -15.54 -19.13
CA GLN A 123 36.93 -15.93 -20.33
C GLN A 123 37.59 -14.74 -21.04
N GLY A 124 37.32 -13.49 -20.61
CA GLY A 124 37.86 -12.27 -21.22
C GLY A 124 37.03 -11.72 -22.39
N ASP A 125 35.93 -12.38 -22.74
CA ASP A 125 35.10 -12.03 -23.89
C ASP A 125 34.06 -10.93 -23.57
N VAL A 126 33.64 -10.23 -24.63
CA VAL A 126 32.61 -9.19 -24.54
C VAL A 126 31.23 -9.80 -24.76
N TRP A 127 30.38 -9.76 -23.73
CA TRP A 127 28.98 -10.16 -23.80
C TRP A 127 28.18 -9.34 -24.84
N ARG A 128 27.63 -10.02 -25.86
CA ARG A 128 26.82 -9.42 -26.95
C ARG A 128 25.37 -9.88 -27.03
N GLY A 129 25.00 -10.99 -26.39
CA GLY A 129 23.64 -11.53 -26.43
C GLY A 129 22.60 -10.69 -25.68
N ASP A 130 21.32 -10.90 -25.96
CA ASP A 130 20.23 -10.37 -25.14
C ASP A 130 19.69 -11.43 -24.16
N PRO A 131 19.89 -11.27 -22.82
CA PRO A 131 19.28 -12.13 -21.83
C PRO A 131 17.75 -12.20 -21.95
N SER A 132 17.09 -11.13 -22.42
CA SER A 132 15.62 -11.09 -22.49
C SER A 132 15.03 -12.11 -23.48
N ARG A 133 15.82 -12.46 -24.51
CA ARG A 133 15.52 -13.42 -25.59
C ARG A 133 16.21 -14.78 -25.44
N SER A 134 17.01 -14.96 -24.40
CA SER A 134 17.73 -16.22 -24.18
C SER A 134 16.78 -17.35 -23.76
N MET A 135 17.06 -18.58 -24.18
CA MET A 135 16.25 -19.74 -23.89
C MET A 135 17.12 -20.96 -23.52
N LEU A 136 16.62 -21.75 -22.59
CA LEU A 136 17.14 -23.10 -22.32
C LEU A 136 16.68 -24.00 -23.48
N ALA A 137 17.59 -24.72 -24.13
CA ALA A 137 17.23 -25.55 -25.30
C ALA A 137 16.34 -26.72 -24.90
N GLU A 138 16.74 -27.45 -23.85
CA GLU A 138 16.09 -28.63 -23.32
C GLU A 138 16.09 -28.60 -21.78
N PHE A 139 15.08 -29.21 -21.13
CA PHE A 139 15.11 -29.38 -19.68
C PHE A 139 16.28 -30.31 -19.29
N PRO A 140 16.82 -30.24 -18.06
CA PRO A 140 17.88 -31.15 -17.64
C PRO A 140 17.44 -32.61 -17.77
N THR A 141 18.37 -33.51 -18.09
CA THR A 141 18.08 -34.93 -18.34
C THR A 141 17.22 -35.54 -17.24
N GLY A 142 16.13 -36.21 -17.61
CA GLY A 142 15.20 -36.81 -16.66
C GLY A 142 14.12 -35.87 -16.08
N TYR A 143 14.12 -34.58 -16.44
CA TYR A 143 12.98 -33.69 -16.16
C TYR A 143 11.93 -33.73 -17.27
N GLN A 144 10.65 -33.66 -16.90
CA GLN A 144 9.53 -33.56 -17.85
C GLN A 144 8.44 -32.62 -17.30
N LEU A 145 7.96 -31.74 -18.17
CA LEU A 145 6.85 -30.82 -17.89
C LEU A 145 5.51 -31.47 -18.22
N TYR A 146 4.56 -31.34 -17.30
CA TYR A 146 3.18 -31.79 -17.44
C TYR A 146 2.20 -30.63 -17.25
N THR A 147 1.03 -30.82 -17.82
CA THR A 147 -0.14 -29.98 -17.62
C THR A 147 -1.21 -30.80 -16.89
N HIS A 148 -1.55 -30.39 -15.68
CA HIS A 148 -2.63 -30.96 -14.88
C HIS A 148 -3.95 -30.25 -15.24
N ARG A 149 -5.00 -31.03 -15.44
CA ARG A 149 -6.34 -30.52 -15.76
C ARG A 149 -7.33 -31.01 -14.71
N THR A 150 -8.03 -30.07 -14.07
CA THR A 150 -8.97 -30.35 -12.96
C THR A 150 -10.28 -29.58 -13.10
N GLY A 151 -11.42 -30.23 -12.80
CA GLY A 151 -12.74 -29.59 -12.72
C GLY A 151 -13.63 -29.89 -13.92
N ASP A 152 -14.47 -28.94 -14.33
CA ASP A 152 -15.45 -29.12 -15.42
C ASP A 152 -14.77 -29.57 -16.74
N PRO A 153 -15.21 -30.66 -17.40
CA PRO A 153 -14.61 -31.18 -18.63
C PRO A 153 -14.59 -30.17 -19.79
N SER A 154 -15.55 -29.23 -19.83
CA SER A 154 -15.67 -28.21 -20.88
C SER A 154 -14.74 -27.01 -20.67
N CYS A 155 -14.29 -26.75 -19.43
CA CYS A 155 -13.38 -25.66 -19.09
C CYS A 155 -12.46 -26.02 -17.91
N PRO A 156 -11.64 -27.08 -18.01
CA PRO A 156 -10.86 -27.54 -16.88
C PRO A 156 -9.80 -26.51 -16.49
N ARG A 157 -9.69 -26.29 -15.18
CA ARG A 157 -8.57 -25.52 -14.62
C ARG A 157 -7.27 -26.20 -15.05
N THR A 158 -6.32 -25.42 -15.53
CA THR A 158 -5.07 -25.88 -16.12
C THR A 158 -3.91 -25.34 -15.28
N ASP A 159 -3.13 -26.24 -14.67
CA ASP A 159 -1.92 -25.93 -13.91
C ASP A 159 -0.71 -26.67 -14.51
N GLU A 160 0.49 -26.12 -14.35
CA GLU A 160 1.73 -26.62 -14.99
C GLU A 160 2.73 -27.10 -13.93
N TYR A 161 3.28 -28.30 -14.12
CA TYR A 161 4.15 -28.95 -13.14
C TYR A 161 5.36 -29.60 -13.81
N LEU A 162 6.57 -29.23 -13.36
CA LEU A 162 7.83 -29.84 -13.79
C LEU A 162 8.25 -30.91 -12.76
N TYR A 163 8.36 -32.15 -13.23
CA TYR A 163 8.76 -33.33 -12.47
C TYR A 163 10.18 -33.77 -12.86
N GLY A 164 10.86 -34.52 -11.99
CA GLY A 164 12.20 -35.07 -12.23
C GLY A 164 13.04 -35.21 -10.96
N SER A 165 13.18 -34.12 -10.20
CA SER A 165 14.10 -34.00 -9.05
C SER A 165 13.99 -35.12 -8.00
N GLU A 166 15.14 -35.57 -7.51
CA GLU A 166 15.28 -36.43 -6.34
C GLU A 166 14.84 -35.72 -5.05
N SER A 167 15.11 -34.41 -4.93
CA SER A 167 14.91 -33.65 -3.69
C SER A 167 13.58 -32.87 -3.65
N VAL A 168 12.99 -32.56 -4.81
CA VAL A 168 11.75 -31.78 -4.94
C VAL A 168 10.68 -32.59 -5.66
N HIS A 169 9.49 -32.72 -5.05
CA HIS A 169 8.38 -33.49 -5.63
C HIS A 169 7.95 -32.98 -7.02
N CYS A 170 7.75 -31.67 -7.14
CA CYS A 170 7.44 -30.98 -8.39
C CYS A 170 7.66 -29.47 -8.24
N PHE A 171 8.01 -28.79 -9.32
CA PHE A 171 8.01 -27.32 -9.39
C PHE A 171 6.74 -26.85 -10.11
N ARG A 172 6.03 -25.85 -9.57
CA ARG A 172 4.72 -25.37 -10.05
C ARG A 172 4.81 -24.12 -10.95
N SER A 173 6.01 -23.58 -11.12
CA SER A 173 6.28 -22.45 -12.00
C SER A 173 7.76 -22.40 -12.39
N PRO A 174 8.12 -21.80 -13.55
CA PRO A 174 9.52 -21.67 -13.93
C PRO A 174 10.30 -20.76 -12.97
N GLN A 175 9.62 -19.87 -12.23
CA GLN A 175 10.22 -19.06 -11.17
C GLN A 175 10.72 -19.91 -9.99
N GLU A 176 9.97 -20.95 -9.59
CA GLU A 176 10.39 -21.87 -8.51
C GLU A 176 11.59 -22.71 -8.94
N PHE A 177 11.66 -23.10 -10.22
CA PHE A 177 12.73 -23.93 -10.75
C PHE A 177 14.01 -23.16 -11.10
N ALA A 178 13.93 -21.86 -11.42
CA ALA A 178 15.06 -21.12 -11.99
C ALA A 178 16.34 -21.12 -11.12
N GLU A 179 16.23 -20.95 -9.80
CA GLU A 179 17.38 -21.03 -8.87
C GLU A 179 17.97 -22.45 -8.83
N HIS A 180 17.13 -23.48 -9.02
CA HIS A 180 17.55 -24.87 -9.11
C HIS A 180 18.29 -25.13 -10.43
N THR A 181 17.82 -24.58 -11.54
CA THR A 181 18.53 -24.64 -12.83
C THR A 181 19.88 -23.90 -12.78
N VAL A 182 19.96 -22.76 -12.08
CA VAL A 182 21.23 -22.04 -11.84
C VAL A 182 22.20 -22.87 -11.00
N TRP A 183 21.70 -23.63 -10.02
CA TRP A 183 22.51 -24.55 -9.22
C TRP A 183 23.05 -25.74 -10.03
N LEU A 184 22.22 -26.33 -10.91
CA LEU A 184 22.64 -27.37 -11.86
C LEU A 184 23.71 -26.84 -12.83
N ALA A 185 23.49 -25.67 -13.45
CA ALA A 185 24.45 -25.05 -14.37
C ALA A 185 25.80 -24.67 -13.72
N LYS A 186 25.87 -24.61 -12.39
CA LYS A 186 27.09 -24.40 -11.59
C LYS A 186 27.72 -25.71 -11.09
N GLY A 187 27.37 -26.85 -11.68
CA GLY A 187 27.92 -28.15 -11.32
C GLY A 187 27.55 -28.63 -9.92
N ARG A 188 26.42 -28.15 -9.37
CA ARG A 188 25.92 -28.49 -8.02
C ARG A 188 26.90 -28.20 -6.86
N THR A 189 27.95 -27.42 -7.12
CA THR A 189 29.08 -27.12 -6.20
C THR A 189 28.72 -26.29 -4.96
N THR A 190 27.53 -25.70 -4.92
CA THR A 190 27.05 -24.80 -3.87
C THR A 190 25.72 -25.31 -3.30
N ARG A 191 25.16 -24.64 -2.29
CA ARG A 191 23.81 -24.97 -1.80
C ARG A 191 22.76 -24.42 -2.78
N CYS A 192 21.75 -25.23 -3.13
CA CYS A 192 20.62 -24.75 -3.93
C CYS A 192 19.75 -23.76 -3.10
N HIS A 193 19.36 -22.64 -3.72
CA HIS A 193 18.58 -21.55 -3.10
C HIS A 193 17.14 -21.42 -3.65
N CYS A 194 16.61 -22.47 -4.30
CA CYS A 194 15.19 -22.54 -4.64
C CYS A 194 14.33 -22.69 -3.38
N CYS A 195 13.05 -22.31 -3.43
CA CYS A 195 12.14 -22.34 -2.26
C CYS A 195 11.92 -23.73 -1.64
N TYR A 196 12.26 -24.80 -2.37
CA TYR A 196 12.12 -26.18 -1.90
C TYR A 196 13.39 -26.69 -1.17
N CYS A 197 14.57 -26.43 -1.72
CA CYS A 197 15.86 -26.80 -1.10
C CYS A 197 16.28 -25.82 0.02
N ASP A 198 15.89 -24.55 -0.09
CA ASP A 198 16.14 -23.51 0.90
C ASP A 198 14.83 -22.92 1.42
N LYS A 199 14.25 -23.60 2.41
CA LYS A 199 13.00 -23.22 3.09
C LYS A 199 13.07 -21.86 3.82
N SER A 200 14.22 -21.19 3.85
CA SER A 200 14.34 -19.84 4.41
C SER A 200 13.87 -18.74 3.44
N ARG A 201 13.84 -19.01 2.12
CA ARG A 201 13.40 -18.07 1.09
C ARG A 201 11.97 -18.33 0.67
N THR A 202 11.17 -17.27 0.58
CA THR A 202 9.81 -17.32 0.03
C THR A 202 9.82 -17.16 -1.48
N GLN A 203 8.80 -17.70 -2.14
CA GLN A 203 8.61 -17.55 -3.60
C GLN A 203 8.45 -16.09 -4.05
N THR A 204 8.07 -15.19 -3.14
CA THR A 204 8.00 -13.75 -3.41
C THR A 204 9.39 -13.13 -3.49
N GLU A 205 10.29 -13.42 -2.55
CA GLU A 205 11.68 -12.93 -2.56
C GLU A 205 12.42 -13.44 -3.80
N ILE A 206 12.31 -14.75 -4.10
CA ILE A 206 12.89 -15.34 -5.33
C ILE A 206 12.37 -14.64 -6.59
N SER A 207 11.06 -14.37 -6.68
CA SER A 207 10.46 -13.67 -7.82
C SER A 207 10.97 -12.22 -8.00
N GLU A 208 11.40 -11.57 -6.91
CA GLU A 208 11.88 -10.19 -6.88
C GLU A 208 13.39 -10.13 -7.19
N ASP A 209 14.20 -10.99 -6.56
CA ASP A 209 15.63 -11.15 -6.84
C ASP A 209 15.88 -11.57 -8.30
N LEU A 210 15.09 -12.52 -8.80
CA LEU A 210 15.16 -12.94 -10.20
C LEU A 210 14.61 -11.89 -11.18
N ARG A 211 14.00 -10.79 -10.70
CA ARG A 211 13.36 -9.74 -11.52
C ARG A 211 12.35 -10.30 -12.55
N LEU A 212 11.76 -11.46 -12.25
CA LEU A 212 10.79 -12.13 -13.13
C LEU A 212 9.39 -11.54 -13.01
N ARG A 213 9.11 -10.81 -11.93
CA ARG A 213 7.95 -9.92 -11.83
C ARG A 213 8.16 -8.69 -12.73
N ALA A 214 7.29 -8.54 -13.73
CA ALA A 214 7.15 -7.26 -14.42
C ALA A 214 6.84 -6.16 -13.36
N PRO A 215 7.50 -4.99 -13.42
CA PRO A 215 7.35 -3.96 -12.38
C PRO A 215 5.88 -3.56 -12.23
N ALA A 216 5.48 -3.22 -10.99
CA ALA A 216 4.06 -3.20 -10.59
C ALA A 216 3.13 -2.40 -11.53
N HIS A 217 3.62 -1.28 -12.07
CA HIS A 217 2.89 -0.44 -13.02
C HIS A 217 2.55 -1.17 -14.35
N VAL A 218 3.41 -2.08 -14.83
CA VAL A 218 3.15 -2.91 -16.02
C VAL A 218 2.07 -3.95 -15.72
N ARG A 219 2.13 -4.58 -14.54
CA ARG A 219 1.14 -5.57 -14.10
C ARG A 219 -0.26 -4.96 -14.03
N GLU A 220 -0.39 -3.79 -13.43
CA GLU A 220 -1.67 -3.08 -13.30
C GLU A 220 -2.22 -2.61 -14.65
N ARG A 221 -1.33 -2.13 -15.54
CA ARG A 221 -1.70 -1.84 -16.92
C ARG A 221 -2.16 -3.09 -17.70
N ARG A 222 -1.54 -4.26 -17.48
CA ARG A 222 -1.94 -5.51 -18.14
C ARG A 222 -3.30 -6.02 -17.64
N LYS A 223 -3.56 -5.92 -16.33
CA LYS A 223 -4.88 -6.21 -15.74
C LYS A 223 -5.98 -5.34 -16.34
N SER A 224 -5.79 -4.02 -16.40
CA SER A 224 -6.80 -3.11 -16.98
C SER A 224 -7.07 -3.39 -18.47
N ILE A 225 -6.07 -3.84 -19.24
CA ILE A 225 -6.27 -4.28 -20.64
C ILE A 225 -7.07 -5.59 -20.69
N ILE A 226 -6.73 -6.62 -19.92
CA ILE A 226 -7.45 -7.91 -19.90
C ILE A 226 -8.90 -7.70 -19.46
N HIS A 227 -9.14 -6.89 -18.43
CA HIS A 227 -10.49 -6.55 -17.96
C HIS A 227 -11.30 -5.85 -19.05
N LYS A 228 -10.68 -4.93 -19.81
CA LYS A 228 -11.29 -4.22 -20.94
C LYS A 228 -11.54 -5.10 -22.17
N MET A 229 -10.81 -6.20 -22.32
CA MET A 229 -11.06 -7.21 -23.37
C MET A 229 -12.20 -8.15 -22.94
N ARG A 230 -12.23 -8.59 -21.68
CA ARG A 230 -13.32 -9.42 -21.14
C ARG A 230 -14.68 -8.69 -21.13
N SER A 231 -14.72 -7.40 -20.76
CA SER A 231 -15.97 -6.62 -20.82
C SER A 231 -16.47 -6.37 -22.25
N ARG A 232 -15.58 -6.34 -23.26
CA ARG A 232 -15.97 -6.27 -24.68
C ARG A 232 -16.49 -7.59 -25.23
N ALA A 233 -15.98 -8.72 -24.76
CA ALA A 233 -16.44 -10.05 -25.17
C ALA A 233 -17.82 -10.41 -24.60
N ARG A 234 -18.19 -9.84 -23.44
CA ARG A 234 -19.52 -10.00 -22.82
C ARG A 234 -20.54 -8.92 -23.23
N ARG A 235 -20.51 -8.46 -24.49
CA ARG A 235 -21.66 -7.71 -25.03
C ARG A 235 -22.86 -8.67 -25.07
N PRO A 236 -23.97 -8.39 -24.36
CA PRO A 236 -25.17 -9.20 -24.51
C PRO A 236 -25.62 -9.12 -25.98
N LYS A 237 -26.13 -10.25 -26.52
CA LYS A 237 -26.89 -10.21 -27.77
C LYS A 237 -28.02 -9.19 -27.55
N SER A 238 -28.13 -8.21 -28.43
CA SER A 238 -29.12 -7.14 -28.33
C SER A 238 -30.52 -7.73 -28.12
N PRO A 239 -31.34 -7.20 -27.19
CA PRO A 239 -32.69 -7.71 -26.97
C PRO A 239 -33.46 -7.70 -28.29
N ILE A 240 -34.10 -8.81 -28.62
CA ILE A 240 -35.09 -8.84 -29.70
C ILE A 240 -36.16 -7.83 -29.32
N MET A 241 -36.35 -6.79 -30.14
CA MET A 241 -37.38 -5.78 -29.92
C MET A 241 -38.76 -6.42 -30.00
N VAL A 242 -39.36 -6.69 -28.84
CA VAL A 242 -40.79 -6.95 -28.74
C VAL A 242 -41.49 -5.59 -28.87
N PRO A 243 -42.38 -5.38 -29.86
CA PRO A 243 -43.11 -4.13 -29.99
C PRO A 243 -43.94 -3.84 -28.73
N LYS A 244 -43.89 -2.60 -28.23
CA LYS A 244 -44.77 -2.16 -27.14
C LYS A 244 -46.17 -1.89 -27.71
N ASP A 245 -47.17 -2.58 -27.20
CA ASP A 245 -48.58 -2.23 -27.41
C ASP A 245 -48.92 -0.93 -26.66
N TYR A 246 -49.44 0.06 -27.39
CA TYR A 246 -49.82 1.38 -26.84
C TYR A 246 -51.30 1.49 -26.43
N THR A 247 -52.04 0.38 -26.42
CA THR A 247 -53.50 0.29 -26.27
C THR A 247 -54.04 0.49 -24.83
N LYS A 248 -53.30 1.13 -23.93
CA LYS A 248 -53.68 1.30 -22.50
C LYS A 248 -53.49 2.72 -21.92
N LEU A 249 -53.56 3.76 -22.76
CA LEU A 249 -53.32 5.15 -22.33
C LEU A 249 -54.58 6.00 -22.04
N ASP A 250 -55.79 5.42 -22.13
CA ASP A 250 -57.06 6.13 -21.85
C ASP A 250 -57.75 5.63 -20.57
N GLN A 251 -57.16 5.90 -19.40
CA GLN A 251 -57.89 5.83 -18.12
C GLN A 251 -57.66 7.10 -17.29
N ALA A 252 -58.76 7.79 -16.99
CA ALA A 252 -58.77 9.07 -16.30
C ALA A 252 -58.38 8.94 -14.80
N PRO A 253 -57.79 9.98 -14.18
CA PRO A 253 -57.32 9.91 -12.80
C PRO A 253 -58.47 9.87 -11.78
N VAL A 254 -58.39 8.92 -10.85
CA VAL A 254 -59.28 8.83 -9.68
C VAL A 254 -58.86 9.91 -8.64
N PRO A 255 -59.81 10.68 -8.07
CA PRO A 255 -59.48 11.71 -7.08
C PRO A 255 -59.08 11.07 -5.72
N GLY A 256 -57.88 11.43 -5.24
CA GLY A 256 -57.37 10.98 -3.94
C GLY A 256 -58.03 11.68 -2.72
N PRO A 257 -57.88 11.10 -1.51
CA PRO A 257 -58.53 11.62 -0.31
C PRO A 257 -57.88 12.91 0.20
N LYS A 258 -58.71 13.81 0.75
CA LYS A 258 -58.28 15.09 1.31
C LYS A 258 -57.56 14.89 2.65
N LEU A 259 -56.32 15.35 2.75
CA LEU A 259 -55.60 15.45 4.03
C LEU A 259 -56.12 16.64 4.84
N HIS A 260 -56.43 16.40 6.12
CA HIS A 260 -56.81 17.44 7.07
C HIS A 260 -55.56 18.20 7.54
N THR A 261 -55.55 19.51 7.34
CA THR A 261 -54.56 20.42 7.97
C THR A 261 -55.11 20.90 9.30
N THR A 262 -54.64 20.33 10.41
CA THR A 262 -54.83 20.90 11.75
C THR A 262 -53.61 21.72 12.14
N ALA A 263 -53.77 23.03 12.24
CA ALA A 263 -52.77 23.91 12.82
C ALA A 263 -52.59 23.56 14.32
N ILE A 264 -51.34 23.42 14.77
CA ILE A 264 -51.01 23.30 16.19
C ILE A 264 -50.34 24.60 16.60
N ASP A 265 -50.96 25.24 17.59
CA ASP A 265 -50.55 26.51 18.18
C ASP A 265 -49.30 26.32 19.05
N GLN A 266 -48.27 27.15 18.84
CA GLN A 266 -47.03 27.09 19.61
C GLN A 266 -47.06 28.10 20.77
N THR A 267 -47.56 27.66 21.93
CA THR A 267 -47.37 28.39 23.19
C THR A 267 -46.34 27.68 24.06
N ALA A 268 -45.39 28.44 24.60
CA ALA A 268 -44.20 27.93 25.25
C ALA A 268 -44.45 27.28 26.62
N MET A 269 -43.84 26.12 26.84
CA MET A 269 -43.43 25.66 28.18
C MET A 269 -42.00 25.11 28.12
N VAL A 270 -41.07 25.83 28.76
CA VAL A 270 -39.71 25.35 29.01
C VAL A 270 -39.78 24.40 30.21
N SER A 271 -39.86 23.11 29.93
CA SER A 271 -39.69 22.05 30.92
C SER A 271 -38.34 21.38 30.70
N GLU A 272 -37.58 21.18 31.78
CA GLU A 272 -36.27 20.53 31.74
C GLU A 272 -36.41 19.04 31.43
N ASN A 273 -36.47 18.70 30.14
CA ASN A 273 -36.42 17.33 29.67
C ASN A 273 -35.01 16.76 29.91
N VAL A 274 -34.87 15.95 30.96
CA VAL A 274 -33.79 14.97 31.08
C VAL A 274 -33.73 14.17 29.78
N PRO A 275 -32.58 14.08 29.08
CA PRO A 275 -32.53 13.37 27.81
C PRO A 275 -32.82 11.90 28.05
N TYR A 276 -33.97 11.43 27.54
CA TYR A 276 -34.24 10.01 27.39
C TYR A 276 -33.05 9.41 26.63
N ALA A 277 -32.43 8.35 27.16
CA ALA A 277 -31.32 7.66 26.49
C ALA A 277 -31.85 6.88 25.28
N GLY A 278 -32.24 7.62 24.25
CA GLY A 278 -32.78 7.08 23.01
C GLY A 278 -31.74 6.19 22.36
N HIS A 279 -32.14 4.94 22.09
CA HIS A 279 -31.36 4.06 21.22
C HIS A 279 -31.01 4.82 19.94
N VAL A 280 -29.71 5.02 19.71
CA VAL A 280 -29.23 5.54 18.43
C VAL A 280 -29.49 4.43 17.41
N GLU A 281 -30.59 4.56 16.65
CA GLU A 281 -30.87 3.64 15.55
C GLU A 281 -29.67 3.65 14.60
N ALA A 282 -29.19 2.45 14.25
CA ALA A 282 -28.05 2.32 13.33
C ALA A 282 -28.42 2.91 11.96
N GLU A 283 -27.51 3.71 11.39
CA GLU A 283 -27.72 4.35 10.08
C GLU A 283 -28.07 3.30 9.01
N ARG A 284 -29.28 3.41 8.45
CA ARG A 284 -29.81 2.46 7.47
C ARG A 284 -29.16 2.68 6.11
N GLU A 285 -28.96 1.60 5.35
CA GLU A 285 -28.46 1.70 3.97
C GLU A 285 -29.35 2.62 3.12
N MET A 286 -28.76 3.54 2.37
CA MET A 286 -29.45 4.24 1.28
C MET A 286 -30.02 3.22 0.28
N THR A 287 -31.30 3.33 -0.06
CA THR A 287 -32.02 2.35 -0.90
C THR A 287 -31.53 2.37 -2.35
N ARG A 288 -31.72 1.27 -3.09
CA ARG A 288 -31.29 1.16 -4.50
C ARG A 288 -31.86 2.28 -5.38
N ASN A 289 -33.11 2.68 -5.16
CA ASN A 289 -33.76 3.76 -5.91
C ASN A 289 -33.10 5.12 -5.63
N GLN A 290 -32.78 5.41 -4.37
CA GLN A 290 -32.06 6.63 -3.98
C GLN A 290 -30.63 6.65 -4.55
N ARG A 291 -29.97 5.48 -4.66
CA ARG A 291 -28.66 5.38 -5.32
C ARG A 291 -28.77 5.73 -6.81
N GLY A 292 -29.71 5.07 -7.51
CA GLY A 292 -29.94 5.25 -8.95
C GLY A 292 -30.16 6.71 -9.36
N LEU A 293 -30.98 7.47 -8.62
CA LEU A 293 -31.22 8.90 -8.90
C LEU A 293 -29.93 9.75 -8.93
N VAL A 294 -28.93 9.38 -8.13
CA VAL A 294 -27.62 10.07 -8.07
C VAL A 294 -26.68 9.53 -9.14
N ASP A 295 -26.70 8.22 -9.38
CA ASP A 295 -25.89 7.58 -10.42
C ASP A 295 -26.30 8.05 -11.83
N ASP A 296 -27.59 8.13 -12.14
CA ASP A 296 -28.13 8.65 -13.41
C ASP A 296 -27.57 10.06 -13.72
N CYS A 297 -27.63 10.97 -12.73
CA CYS A 297 -27.08 12.32 -12.87
C CYS A 297 -25.57 12.33 -13.15
N PHE A 298 -24.81 11.44 -12.50
CA PHE A 298 -23.36 11.34 -12.67
C PHE A 298 -22.92 10.59 -13.94
N GLU A 299 -23.78 9.74 -14.51
CA GLU A 299 -23.61 9.12 -15.82
C GLU A 299 -23.76 10.12 -16.96
N GLU A 300 -24.79 10.96 -16.89
CA GLU A 300 -25.01 12.05 -17.85
C GLU A 300 -23.99 13.20 -17.74
N GLY A 301 -23.17 13.22 -16.69
CA GLY A 301 -22.23 14.32 -16.41
C GLY A 301 -22.88 15.55 -15.78
N GLN A 302 -24.14 15.44 -15.33
CA GLN A 302 -24.87 16.49 -14.61
C GLN A 302 -24.42 16.56 -13.14
N TYR A 303 -23.14 16.83 -12.90
CA TYR A 303 -22.53 16.76 -11.57
C TYR A 303 -23.25 17.64 -10.53
N GLU A 304 -23.66 18.85 -10.89
CA GLU A 304 -24.35 19.76 -9.97
C GLU A 304 -25.77 19.28 -9.59
N ALA A 305 -26.49 18.66 -10.53
CA ALA A 305 -27.78 18.03 -10.25
C ALA A 305 -27.61 16.81 -9.32
N GLY A 306 -26.63 15.94 -9.61
CA GLY A 306 -26.33 14.78 -8.75
C GLY A 306 -25.89 15.18 -7.34
N LEU A 307 -25.14 16.27 -7.20
CA LEU A 307 -24.79 16.87 -5.91
C LEU A 307 -26.03 17.39 -5.16
N ALA A 308 -26.94 18.08 -5.84
CA ALA A 308 -28.17 18.61 -5.25
C ALA A 308 -29.12 17.48 -4.79
N VAL A 309 -29.29 16.43 -5.60
CA VAL A 309 -30.06 15.23 -5.25
C VAL A 309 -29.43 14.53 -4.04
N LEU A 310 -28.11 14.35 -4.03
CA LEU A 310 -27.42 13.69 -2.93
C LEU A 310 -27.47 14.50 -1.62
N ASP A 311 -27.53 15.83 -1.68
CA ASP A 311 -27.77 16.68 -0.50
C ASP A 311 -29.22 16.60 0.00
N GLN A 312 -30.21 16.53 -0.89
CA GLN A 312 -31.62 16.30 -0.50
C GLN A 312 -31.83 14.92 0.14
N LEU A 313 -31.05 13.92 -0.27
CA LEU A 313 -31.07 12.56 0.28
C LEU A 313 -30.26 12.42 1.59
N ARG A 314 -29.50 13.45 1.99
CA ARG A 314 -28.67 13.43 3.20
C ARG A 314 -29.54 13.43 4.46
N SER A 315 -29.35 12.43 5.31
CA SER A 315 -30.11 12.25 6.54
C SER A 315 -29.25 11.58 7.62
N PRO A 316 -29.39 11.95 8.91
CA PRO A 316 -28.70 11.27 10.00
C PRO A 316 -29.14 9.79 10.14
N ASN A 317 -30.31 9.42 9.60
CA ASN A 317 -30.86 8.06 9.71
C ASN A 317 -30.39 7.14 8.56
N TYR A 318 -29.74 7.68 7.54
CA TYR A 318 -29.33 6.93 6.34
C TYR A 318 -27.84 7.12 6.05
N ARG A 319 -27.08 6.02 6.00
CA ARG A 319 -25.66 6.04 5.64
C ARG A 319 -25.50 6.26 4.13
N PRO A 320 -24.74 7.29 3.70
CA PRO A 320 -24.54 7.56 2.28
C PRO A 320 -23.77 6.42 1.60
N TYR A 321 -24.08 6.17 0.33
CA TYR A 321 -23.49 5.08 -0.43
C TYR A 321 -21.98 5.32 -0.65
N ALA A 322 -21.15 4.31 -0.32
CA ALA A 322 -19.70 4.48 -0.28
C ALA A 322 -19.06 4.87 -1.63
N PRO A 323 -19.52 4.35 -2.79
CA PRO A 323 -19.13 4.85 -4.11
C PRO A 323 -19.44 6.33 -4.33
N HIS A 324 -20.58 6.86 -3.87
CA HIS A 324 -20.88 8.30 -4.01
C HIS A 324 -19.91 9.15 -3.21
N ILE A 325 -19.59 8.79 -1.97
CA ILE A 325 -18.56 9.49 -1.18
C ILE A 325 -17.19 9.42 -1.88
N ARG A 326 -16.81 8.30 -2.51
CA ARG A 326 -15.61 8.21 -3.35
C ARG A 326 -15.68 9.15 -4.56
N GLN A 327 -16.83 9.27 -5.22
CA GLN A 327 -17.01 10.19 -6.36
C GLN A 327 -16.91 11.66 -5.92
N LEU A 328 -17.51 12.03 -4.78
CA LEU A 328 -17.34 13.36 -4.17
C LEU A 328 -15.88 13.68 -3.89
N LEU A 329 -15.14 12.73 -3.28
CA LEU A 329 -13.72 12.88 -2.99
C LEU A 329 -12.88 13.03 -4.25
N TYR A 330 -13.17 12.26 -5.30
CA TYR A 330 -12.48 12.40 -6.58
C TYR A 330 -12.75 13.77 -7.23
N MET A 331 -13.99 14.27 -7.17
CA MET A 331 -14.34 15.62 -7.66
C MET A 331 -13.65 16.73 -6.85
N ALA A 332 -13.59 16.60 -5.52
CA ALA A 332 -12.92 17.55 -4.63
C ALA A 332 -11.39 17.55 -4.79
N LEU A 333 -10.78 16.39 -5.12
CA LEU A 333 -9.35 16.26 -5.44
C LEU A 333 -9.00 16.65 -6.89
N TYR A 334 -9.99 16.89 -7.76
CA TYR A 334 -9.75 17.19 -9.17
C TYR A 334 -9.15 18.59 -9.34
N PRO A 335 -8.02 18.74 -10.07
CA PRO A 335 -7.38 20.05 -10.22
C PRO A 335 -8.24 20.98 -11.10
N PRO A 336 -8.56 22.21 -10.64
CA PRO A 336 -9.41 23.13 -11.39
C PRO A 336 -8.77 23.49 -12.74
N PRO A 337 -9.55 23.76 -13.80
CA PRO A 337 -9.03 24.24 -15.09
C PRO A 337 -8.11 25.45 -14.88
N PRO A 338 -7.05 25.61 -15.72
CA PRO A 338 -6.20 26.79 -15.59
C PRO A 338 -7.05 28.01 -15.94
N GLU A 339 -6.90 29.10 -15.20
CA GLU A 339 -7.70 30.30 -15.45
C GLU A 339 -7.38 30.84 -16.86
N GLU A 340 -8.42 31.13 -17.64
CA GLU A 340 -8.30 31.33 -19.10
C GLU A 340 -7.38 32.50 -19.50
N GLY A 341 -7.15 33.44 -18.57
CA GLY A 341 -6.26 34.59 -18.75
C GLY A 341 -4.80 34.23 -19.07
N THR A 342 -4.31 33.04 -18.70
CA THR A 342 -2.90 32.65 -18.94
C THR A 342 -2.64 32.15 -20.37
N ARG A 343 -3.67 31.97 -21.21
CA ARG A 343 -3.56 31.44 -22.58
C ARG A 343 -3.47 32.49 -23.69
N ARG A 344 -3.07 33.73 -23.38
CA ARG A 344 -3.10 34.85 -24.34
C ARG A 344 -2.13 34.77 -25.53
N ASN A 345 -1.21 33.80 -25.57
CA ASN A 345 -0.16 33.71 -26.60
C ASN A 345 -0.17 32.40 -27.44
N GLU A 346 -1.18 31.53 -27.32
CA GLU A 346 -1.31 30.30 -28.16
C GLU A 346 -2.26 30.47 -29.37
N THR A 347 -2.64 31.70 -29.72
CA THR A 347 -3.62 31.98 -30.79
C THR A 347 -3.13 31.70 -32.21
N ASP A 348 -1.81 31.62 -32.44
CA ASP A 348 -1.24 31.54 -33.79
C ASP A 348 -1.27 30.13 -34.40
N ASP A 349 -1.50 29.07 -33.60
CA ASP A 349 -1.52 27.67 -34.06
C ASP A 349 -2.96 27.13 -34.29
N ALA A 350 -3.99 27.97 -34.14
CA ALA A 350 -5.39 27.59 -34.32
C ALA A 350 -5.82 27.36 -35.79
N THR A 351 -5.00 27.77 -36.75
CA THR A 351 -5.40 27.96 -38.17
C THR A 351 -5.41 26.68 -39.01
N ILE A 352 -4.89 25.54 -38.53
CA ILE A 352 -4.53 24.39 -39.40
C ILE A 352 -5.48 23.17 -39.31
N LEU A 353 -6.46 23.13 -38.39
CA LEU A 353 -7.30 21.94 -38.18
C LEU A 353 -8.74 22.04 -38.71
N LEU A 354 -8.88 22.20 -40.03
CA LEU A 354 -10.09 21.86 -40.81
C LEU A 354 -10.35 20.34 -40.84
N GLY A 355 -10.40 19.70 -39.68
CA GLY A 355 -10.60 18.26 -39.51
C GLY A 355 -12.08 17.89 -39.42
N SER A 356 -12.45 16.80 -40.11
CA SER A 356 -13.79 16.19 -40.17
C SER A 356 -14.76 16.48 -38.99
N PRO A 357 -16.02 16.89 -39.26
CA PRO A 357 -16.99 17.37 -38.27
C PRO A 357 -17.40 16.35 -37.20
N SER A 358 -17.01 15.08 -37.32
CA SER A 358 -17.20 14.07 -36.25
C SER A 358 -16.30 14.30 -35.02
N LYS A 359 -15.19 15.04 -35.17
CA LYS A 359 -14.23 15.29 -34.08
C LYS A 359 -14.76 16.20 -32.96
N PRO A 360 -15.37 17.38 -33.20
CA PRO A 360 -15.84 18.27 -32.12
C PRO A 360 -16.85 17.59 -31.17
N LEU A 361 -17.81 16.81 -31.70
CA LEU A 361 -18.76 16.06 -30.87
C LEU A 361 -18.07 15.13 -29.85
N SER A 362 -17.02 14.42 -30.28
CA SER A 362 -16.23 13.55 -29.40
C SER A 362 -15.40 14.31 -28.36
N PHE A 363 -15.11 15.59 -28.61
CA PHE A 363 -14.43 16.47 -27.65
C PHE A 363 -15.41 17.03 -26.63
N HIS A 364 -16.59 17.51 -27.05
CA HIS A 364 -17.65 17.97 -26.16
C HIS A 364 -18.10 16.86 -25.19
N GLN A 365 -18.30 15.62 -25.66
CA GLN A 365 -18.60 14.48 -24.79
C GLN A 365 -17.52 14.22 -23.73
N ARG A 366 -16.23 14.42 -24.05
CA ARG A 366 -15.15 14.28 -23.07
C ARG A 366 -15.08 15.45 -22.10
N ALA A 367 -15.35 16.66 -22.56
CA ALA A 367 -15.39 17.86 -21.72
C ALA A 367 -16.52 17.79 -20.69
N ALA A 368 -17.70 17.30 -21.08
CA ALA A 368 -18.85 17.09 -20.19
C ALA A 368 -18.57 16.13 -19.02
N HIS A 369 -17.60 15.22 -19.16
CA HIS A 369 -17.21 14.28 -18.10
C HIS A 369 -16.05 14.77 -17.21
N ILE A 370 -15.56 16.00 -17.40
CA ILE A 370 -14.55 16.61 -16.52
C ILE A 370 -15.30 17.41 -15.45
N PRO A 371 -15.08 17.17 -14.14
CA PRO A 371 -15.73 17.95 -13.09
C PRO A 371 -15.45 19.46 -13.24
N PRO A 372 -16.48 20.31 -13.39
CA PRO A 372 -16.29 21.76 -13.41
C PRO A 372 -15.89 22.28 -12.03
N ARG A 373 -15.28 23.48 -11.98
CA ARG A 373 -14.85 24.14 -10.73
C ARG A 373 -15.99 24.25 -9.70
N ALA A 374 -17.21 24.49 -10.16
CA ALA A 374 -18.42 24.53 -9.34
C ALA A 374 -18.74 23.16 -8.72
N ALA A 375 -18.72 22.07 -9.50
CA ALA A 375 -18.90 20.71 -8.98
C ALA A 375 -17.81 20.29 -7.98
N SER A 376 -16.54 20.63 -8.22
CA SER A 376 -15.46 20.37 -7.23
C SER A 376 -15.70 21.10 -5.91
N ALA A 377 -16.16 22.35 -5.95
CA ALA A 377 -16.51 23.12 -4.76
C ALA A 377 -17.78 22.58 -4.07
N GLY A 378 -18.82 22.24 -4.84
CA GLY A 378 -20.05 21.63 -4.34
C GLY A 378 -19.83 20.26 -3.70
N ALA A 379 -18.98 19.42 -4.29
CA ALA A 379 -18.60 18.13 -3.73
C ALA A 379 -17.89 18.28 -2.37
N LEU A 380 -16.99 19.26 -2.24
CA LEU A 380 -16.35 19.58 -0.97
C LEU A 380 -17.35 20.13 0.06
N ALA A 381 -18.27 21.01 -0.34
CA ALA A 381 -19.31 21.54 0.54
C ALA A 381 -20.22 20.39 1.06
N LEU A 382 -20.64 19.50 0.16
CA LEU A 382 -21.46 18.33 0.49
C LEU A 382 -20.73 17.31 1.36
N LEU A 383 -19.43 17.05 1.13
CA LEU A 383 -18.62 16.23 2.03
C LEU A 383 -18.60 16.80 3.46
N ASN A 384 -18.47 18.11 3.60
CA ASN A 384 -18.57 18.77 4.91
C ASN A 384 -19.98 18.72 5.49
N ALA A 385 -21.03 18.87 4.68
CA ALA A 385 -22.42 18.73 5.13
C ALA A 385 -22.71 17.31 5.65
N PHE A 386 -22.22 16.27 4.96
CA PHE A 386 -22.23 14.88 5.42
C PHE A 386 -21.45 14.69 6.73
N ALA A 387 -20.29 15.33 6.89
CA ALA A 387 -19.51 15.26 8.13
C ALA A 387 -20.27 15.82 9.35
N HIS A 388 -21.26 16.69 9.14
CA HIS A 388 -22.15 17.16 10.21
C HIS A 388 -23.27 16.15 10.48
N THR A 389 -24.01 15.68 9.48
CA THR A 389 -25.18 14.80 9.67
C THR A 389 -24.87 13.34 10.03
N ASN A 390 -23.82 12.75 9.44
CA ASN A 390 -23.57 11.32 9.53
C ASN A 390 -22.39 10.98 10.44
N THR A 391 -22.30 9.73 10.88
CA THR A 391 -21.18 9.24 11.68
C THR A 391 -19.89 9.18 10.86
N PRO A 392 -18.71 9.39 11.50
CA PRO A 392 -17.42 9.21 10.84
C PRO A 392 -17.25 7.82 10.20
N ARG A 393 -17.76 6.74 10.83
CA ARG A 393 -17.70 5.37 10.31
C ARG A 393 -18.45 5.21 9.00
N ALA A 394 -19.66 5.79 8.89
CA ALA A 394 -20.48 5.73 7.68
C ALA A 394 -19.84 6.44 6.46
N LEU A 395 -18.96 7.42 6.71
CA LEU A 395 -18.26 8.18 5.67
C LEU A 395 -16.88 7.58 5.34
N LEU A 396 -16.09 7.22 6.36
CA LEU A 396 -14.73 6.72 6.17
C LEU A 396 -14.67 5.30 5.59
N ARG A 397 -15.78 4.53 5.58
CA ARG A 397 -15.92 3.29 4.77
C ARG A 397 -15.67 3.50 3.26
N ALA A 398 -15.75 4.74 2.78
CA ALA A 398 -15.43 5.08 1.41
C ALA A 398 -13.91 5.01 1.10
N LEU A 399 -13.06 5.21 2.12
CA LEU A 399 -11.59 5.25 2.00
C LEU A 399 -10.95 3.86 2.19
N PRO A 400 -9.70 3.66 1.72
CA PRO A 400 -8.91 2.50 2.13
C PRO A 400 -8.64 2.51 3.63
N SER A 401 -9.00 1.41 4.30
CA SER A 401 -8.70 1.15 5.71
C SER A 401 -8.07 -0.23 5.88
N TYR A 402 -7.12 -0.36 6.81
CA TYR A 402 -6.55 -1.66 7.15
C TYR A 402 -7.49 -2.41 8.09
N PRO A 403 -7.99 -3.61 7.71
CA PRO A 403 -9.01 -4.32 8.48
C PRO A 403 -8.54 -4.56 9.92
N GLY A 404 -9.31 -4.03 10.86
CA GLY A 404 -9.21 -4.43 12.27
C GLY A 404 -10.06 -5.69 12.51
N PRO A 405 -9.81 -6.43 13.60
CA PRO A 405 -10.60 -7.61 13.94
C PRO A 405 -12.12 -7.32 14.04
N SER A 406 -12.49 -6.13 14.50
CA SER A 406 -13.90 -5.67 14.58
C SER A 406 -14.45 -5.10 13.25
N LEU A 407 -13.60 -4.78 12.26
CA LEU A 407 -14.03 -4.23 10.96
C LEU A 407 -14.16 -5.29 9.87
N ALA A 408 -13.70 -6.53 10.13
CA ALA A 408 -13.75 -7.61 9.15
C ALA A 408 -15.19 -8.07 8.82
N GLN A 409 -16.13 -7.98 9.78
CA GLN A 409 -17.54 -8.34 9.57
C GLN A 409 -18.22 -7.42 8.53
N ASP A 410 -17.98 -6.09 8.59
CA ASP A 410 -18.57 -5.13 7.65
C ASP A 410 -18.07 -5.33 6.20
N ALA A 411 -16.82 -5.78 6.03
CA ALA A 411 -16.18 -5.88 4.72
C ALA A 411 -16.81 -6.93 3.79
N HIS A 412 -17.57 -7.88 4.33
CA HIS A 412 -18.26 -8.90 3.53
C HIS A 412 -19.53 -8.38 2.83
N ALA A 413 -20.16 -7.32 3.34
CA ALA A 413 -21.38 -6.75 2.75
C ALA A 413 -21.09 -5.94 1.46
N ASP A 414 -19.99 -5.18 1.45
CA ASP A 414 -19.59 -4.31 0.32
C ASP A 414 -19.14 -5.09 -0.95
N GLY A 415 -19.01 -6.43 -0.86
CA GLY A 415 -18.52 -7.28 -1.96
C GLY A 415 -19.55 -7.59 -3.04
N ALA A 416 -20.85 -7.58 -2.73
CA ALA A 416 -21.91 -7.96 -3.66
C ALA A 416 -22.27 -6.85 -4.66
N ASP A 417 -22.21 -5.59 -4.24
CA ASP A 417 -22.55 -4.41 -5.06
C ASP A 417 -21.40 -3.96 -6.00
N ALA A 418 -20.33 -4.75 -6.12
CA ALA A 418 -19.10 -4.35 -6.82
C ALA A 418 -19.22 -4.37 -8.36
N ASP A 419 -20.14 -5.16 -8.93
CA ASP A 419 -20.30 -5.33 -10.38
C ASP A 419 -21.23 -4.29 -11.02
N ASP A 420 -22.17 -3.68 -10.26
CA ASP A 420 -23.16 -2.71 -10.76
C ASP A 420 -22.65 -1.24 -10.76
N ALA A 421 -21.45 -0.96 -10.23
CA ALA A 421 -21.03 0.41 -9.87
C ALA A 421 -20.06 1.10 -10.86
N ASP A 422 -19.82 0.54 -12.06
CA ASP A 422 -18.71 0.93 -12.95
C ASP A 422 -19.13 1.61 -14.28
N ASP A 423 -20.41 2.02 -14.42
CA ASP A 423 -20.95 2.56 -15.66
C ASP A 423 -20.74 4.08 -15.87
N SER A 424 -20.72 4.89 -14.80
CA SER A 424 -20.39 6.32 -14.89
C SER A 424 -18.90 6.61 -15.10
N PHE A 425 -18.56 7.70 -15.81
CA PHE A 425 -17.16 8.11 -15.98
C PHE A 425 -16.50 8.42 -14.63
N ILE A 426 -17.22 9.13 -13.76
CA ILE A 426 -16.72 9.57 -12.47
C ILE A 426 -16.55 8.39 -11.49
N ALA A 427 -17.44 7.39 -11.51
CA ALA A 427 -17.32 6.17 -10.73
C ALA A 427 -16.04 5.40 -11.07
N ARG A 428 -15.80 5.12 -12.36
CA ARG A 428 -14.57 4.46 -12.83
C ARG A 428 -13.28 5.20 -12.47
N ARG A 429 -13.33 6.53 -12.35
CA ARG A 429 -12.19 7.35 -11.91
C ARG A 429 -12.02 7.31 -10.39
N ALA A 430 -13.12 7.43 -9.65
CA ALA A 430 -13.19 7.35 -8.20
C ALA A 430 -12.84 5.95 -7.65
N ALA A 431 -13.04 4.88 -8.43
CA ALA A 431 -12.60 3.53 -8.09
C ALA A 431 -11.09 3.44 -7.77
N ARG A 432 -10.28 4.40 -8.26
CA ARG A 432 -8.86 4.52 -7.88
C ARG A 432 -8.64 4.76 -6.39
N ILE A 433 -9.57 5.44 -5.72
CA ILE A 433 -9.55 5.69 -4.27
C ILE A 433 -9.62 4.34 -3.54
N ARG A 434 -10.54 3.45 -3.94
CA ARG A 434 -10.65 2.08 -3.39
C ARG A 434 -9.37 1.26 -3.57
N THR A 435 -8.61 1.51 -4.65
CA THR A 435 -7.34 0.80 -4.93
C THR A 435 -6.08 1.47 -4.37
N ALA A 436 -6.20 2.61 -3.69
CA ALA A 436 -5.04 3.26 -3.08
C ALA A 436 -4.51 2.46 -1.88
N LYS A 437 -3.20 2.54 -1.62
CA LYS A 437 -2.52 1.77 -0.56
C LYS A 437 -3.10 2.04 0.83
N ASP A 438 -3.43 3.29 1.08
CA ASP A 438 -3.92 3.85 2.34
C ASP A 438 -4.66 5.17 2.02
N CYS A 439 -5.40 5.71 2.99
CA CYS A 439 -6.10 6.99 2.79
C CYS A 439 -5.15 8.20 2.66
N TRP A 440 -3.89 8.09 3.12
CA TRP A 440 -2.89 9.14 3.02
C TRP A 440 -2.34 9.29 1.59
N ALA A 441 -2.25 8.19 0.85
CA ALA A 441 -1.87 8.19 -0.57
C ALA A 441 -2.83 9.01 -1.45
N LEU A 442 -4.08 9.21 -1.02
CA LEU A 442 -5.07 10.07 -1.69
C LEU A 442 -4.68 11.54 -1.66
N LEU A 443 -3.93 11.96 -0.63
CA LEU A 443 -3.52 13.34 -0.43
C LEU A 443 -2.29 13.72 -1.26
N ARG A 444 -1.47 12.74 -1.69
CA ARG A 444 -0.18 13.00 -2.37
C ARG A 444 -0.36 13.79 -3.67
N ALA A 445 0.61 14.66 -3.96
CA ALA A 445 0.65 15.40 -5.21
C ALA A 445 0.57 14.45 -6.43
N GLY A 446 -0.33 14.75 -7.37
CA GLY A 446 -0.54 13.94 -8.57
C GLY A 446 -1.45 12.71 -8.42
N PHE A 447 -2.05 12.46 -7.25
CA PHE A 447 -2.98 11.31 -7.06
C PHE A 447 -4.15 11.32 -8.06
N VAL A 448 -4.77 12.50 -8.28
CA VAL A 448 -5.68 12.75 -9.40
C VAL A 448 -4.91 13.45 -10.53
N PRO A 449 -4.49 12.72 -11.58
CA PRO A 449 -3.78 13.32 -12.70
C PRO A 449 -4.75 14.13 -13.56
N ARG A 450 -4.27 15.27 -14.07
CA ARG A 450 -5.01 16.07 -15.07
C ARG A 450 -5.09 15.29 -16.38
N ASP A 451 -6.28 15.21 -16.97
CA ASP A 451 -6.44 14.48 -18.24
C ASP A 451 -5.70 15.14 -19.43
N ALA A 452 -5.38 16.43 -19.33
CA ALA A 452 -4.51 17.12 -20.29
C ALA A 452 -3.08 16.55 -20.27
N ASP A 453 -2.50 16.32 -19.09
CA ASP A 453 -1.14 15.79 -18.94
C ASP A 453 -1.09 14.32 -19.41
N ALA A 454 -2.16 13.57 -19.18
CA ALA A 454 -2.34 12.21 -19.69
C ALA A 454 -2.48 12.14 -21.23
N ALA A 455 -2.86 13.25 -21.89
CA ALA A 455 -2.91 13.39 -23.34
C ALA A 455 -1.60 13.93 -23.93
N ALA A 456 -0.88 14.80 -23.19
CA ALA A 456 0.39 15.40 -23.59
C ALA A 456 1.56 14.40 -23.63
N LEU A 457 1.49 13.30 -22.85
CA LEU A 457 2.46 12.20 -22.96
C LEU A 457 2.40 11.58 -24.38
N PRO A 458 3.51 11.63 -25.16
CA PRO A 458 3.46 11.41 -26.60
C PRO A 458 3.13 9.96 -26.95
N ARG A 459 1.87 9.70 -27.32
CA ARG A 459 1.42 8.46 -27.94
C ARG A 459 1.89 8.33 -29.39
N LYS A 460 3.21 8.33 -29.62
CA LYS A 460 3.83 7.92 -30.88
C LYS A 460 4.40 6.49 -30.77
N ARG A 461 3.49 5.51 -30.78
CA ARG A 461 3.77 4.18 -31.35
C ARG A 461 3.10 4.13 -32.72
N GLY A 462 3.88 4.40 -33.76
CA GLY A 462 3.41 4.39 -35.15
C GLY A 462 4.36 5.17 -36.06
N VAL A 463 4.99 4.46 -37.01
CA VAL A 463 5.78 4.99 -38.14
C VAL A 463 7.02 5.84 -37.78
N ARG A 464 8.21 5.21 -37.83
CA ARG A 464 9.50 5.94 -37.90
C ARG A 464 9.74 6.37 -39.35
N ARG A 465 9.77 7.68 -39.61
CA ARG A 465 10.53 8.23 -40.76
C ARG A 465 12.04 8.02 -40.49
N PRO A 466 12.87 7.83 -41.53
CA PRO A 466 14.31 7.75 -41.37
C PRO A 466 14.86 9.12 -40.96
N ARG A 467 15.90 9.13 -40.12
CA ARG A 467 16.70 10.33 -39.85
C ARG A 467 18.16 9.96 -40.12
N ALA A 468 18.76 10.68 -41.06
CA ALA A 468 20.12 10.44 -41.51
C ALA A 468 21.15 11.05 -40.53
N ALA A 469 22.36 10.49 -40.61
CA ALA A 469 23.69 11.06 -40.34
C ALA A 469 23.93 11.96 -39.12
N ASP A 470 24.91 11.51 -38.33
CA ASP A 470 26.00 12.27 -37.70
C ASP A 470 26.06 13.79 -37.90
N GLU A 471 26.30 14.50 -36.78
CA GLU A 471 27.55 15.26 -36.60
C GLU A 471 27.82 15.53 -35.11
N LEU A 472 29.07 15.31 -34.67
CA LEU A 472 29.56 15.56 -33.31
C LEU A 472 30.37 16.88 -33.26
N PRO A 473 30.30 17.63 -32.14
CA PRO A 473 31.45 18.41 -31.70
C PRO A 473 31.81 18.18 -30.22
N VAL A 474 32.85 17.37 -30.02
CA VAL A 474 34.13 17.75 -29.37
C VAL A 474 34.07 18.89 -28.32
N TYR A 475 34.32 18.52 -27.05
CA TYR A 475 34.88 19.31 -25.93
C TYR A 475 34.34 20.72 -25.60
N ALA A 476 33.67 20.82 -24.45
CA ALA A 476 33.86 21.92 -23.51
C ALA A 476 33.74 21.40 -22.06
N ALA A 477 34.82 21.54 -21.28
CA ALA A 477 34.79 21.21 -19.86
C ALA A 477 34.14 22.35 -19.06
N ASN A 478 33.05 22.06 -18.36
CA ASN A 478 32.57 22.85 -17.22
C ASN A 478 31.75 21.93 -16.30
N GLY A 479 32.18 21.82 -15.04
CA GLY A 479 31.60 20.87 -14.09
C GLY A 479 30.27 21.35 -13.51
N LEU A 480 29.17 20.73 -13.93
CA LEU A 480 27.90 20.76 -13.21
C LEU A 480 27.63 19.36 -12.63
N PRO A 481 27.34 19.23 -11.33
CA PRO A 481 27.19 17.92 -10.69
C PRO A 481 25.92 17.20 -11.17
N ALA A 482 26.07 15.99 -11.68
CA ALA A 482 24.99 15.14 -12.18
C ALA A 482 24.18 14.49 -11.03
N ASN A 483 23.49 15.32 -10.24
CA ASN A 483 22.68 14.90 -9.08
C ASN A 483 21.15 14.90 -9.33
N THR A 484 20.69 15.09 -10.57
CA THR A 484 19.25 15.14 -10.92
C THR A 484 18.57 13.76 -11.00
N ALA A 485 19.14 12.74 -10.33
CA ALA A 485 18.60 11.38 -10.28
C ALA A 485 17.61 11.15 -9.13
N ASP A 486 17.61 12.01 -8.10
CA ASP A 486 16.50 12.13 -7.16
C ASP A 486 15.34 12.85 -7.86
N ALA A 487 14.55 12.08 -8.61
CA ALA A 487 13.29 12.57 -9.16
C ALA A 487 12.35 12.91 -8.00
N ASP A 488 12.00 14.21 -7.87
CA ASP A 488 11.24 14.78 -6.76
C ASP A 488 10.12 13.86 -6.26
N ALA A 489 10.29 13.32 -5.05
CA ALA A 489 9.26 12.52 -4.41
C ALA A 489 7.98 13.38 -4.28
N PRO A 490 6.82 12.90 -4.75
CA PRO A 490 5.62 13.73 -4.81
C PRO A 490 5.23 14.18 -3.40
N ALA A 491 5.04 15.50 -3.24
CA ALA A 491 4.75 16.13 -1.96
C ALA A 491 3.64 15.39 -1.18
N PRO A 492 3.78 15.17 0.15
CA PRO A 492 2.83 14.41 0.94
C PRO A 492 1.38 14.91 0.83
N VAL A 493 1.18 16.22 0.62
CA VAL A 493 -0.13 16.83 0.36
C VAL A 493 -0.07 17.67 -0.91
N GLY A 494 -0.86 17.32 -1.91
CA GLY A 494 -1.02 18.07 -3.16
C GLY A 494 -1.82 19.36 -2.95
N PRO A 495 -1.71 20.36 -3.85
CA PRO A 495 -2.33 21.66 -3.68
C PRO A 495 -3.86 21.63 -3.61
N CYS A 496 -4.52 20.64 -4.25
CA CYS A 496 -5.97 20.45 -4.19
C CYS A 496 -6.42 19.52 -3.04
N ALA A 497 -5.48 18.90 -2.31
CA ALA A 497 -5.80 17.93 -1.27
C ALA A 497 -6.01 18.54 0.13
N TRP A 498 -5.57 19.79 0.36
CA TRP A 498 -5.72 20.46 1.66
C TRP A 498 -7.16 20.50 2.20
N PRO A 499 -8.21 20.79 1.40
CA PRO A 499 -9.58 20.77 1.92
C PRO A 499 -10.09 19.37 2.25
N VAL A 500 -9.58 18.34 1.56
CA VAL A 500 -9.90 16.93 1.85
C VAL A 500 -9.19 16.45 3.12
N LEU A 501 -7.96 16.90 3.37
CA LEU A 501 -7.28 16.72 4.66
C LEU A 501 -8.08 17.40 5.80
N ASP A 502 -8.62 18.60 5.59
CA ASP A 502 -9.46 19.28 6.59
C ASP A 502 -10.68 18.44 6.98
N TRP A 503 -11.35 17.88 5.97
CA TRP A 503 -12.51 17.01 6.12
C TRP A 503 -12.14 15.71 6.85
N MET A 504 -11.05 15.05 6.46
CA MET A 504 -10.56 13.82 7.12
C MET A 504 -10.24 14.07 8.61
N LEU A 505 -9.50 15.14 8.93
CA LEU A 505 -9.18 15.50 10.32
C LEU A 505 -10.44 15.78 11.14
N SER A 506 -11.42 16.48 10.55
CA SER A 506 -12.70 16.78 11.20
C SER A 506 -13.52 15.52 11.50
N LEU A 507 -13.42 14.49 10.66
CA LEU A 507 -14.02 13.17 10.93
C LEU A 507 -13.27 12.40 12.02
N PHE A 508 -11.94 12.36 12.02
CA PHE A 508 -11.15 11.72 13.08
C PHE A 508 -11.39 12.39 14.45
N GLU A 509 -11.50 13.72 14.49
CA GLU A 509 -11.84 14.45 15.73
C GLU A 509 -13.28 14.18 16.20
N LYS A 510 -14.24 13.98 15.27
CA LYS A 510 -15.62 13.60 15.61
C LYS A 510 -15.69 12.17 16.14
N ASP A 511 -14.85 11.27 15.62
CA ASP A 511 -14.70 9.87 16.02
C ASP A 511 -14.02 9.75 17.40
N GLU A 512 -13.00 10.57 17.67
CA GLU A 512 -12.37 10.70 18.98
C GLU A 512 -13.36 11.20 20.05
N ARG A 513 -14.16 12.24 19.73
CA ARG A 513 -15.21 12.74 20.63
C ARG A 513 -16.37 11.75 20.83
N ALA A 514 -16.62 10.83 19.90
CA ALA A 514 -17.56 9.74 20.11
C ALA A 514 -16.97 8.73 21.11
N THR A 515 -15.78 8.23 20.81
CA THR A 515 -15.02 7.28 21.64
C THR A 515 -14.88 7.76 23.10
N ALA A 516 -14.59 9.05 23.30
CA ALA A 516 -14.51 9.64 24.64
C ALA A 516 -15.86 9.72 25.39
N ARG A 517 -16.98 9.87 24.69
CA ARG A 517 -18.34 9.82 25.29
C ARG A 517 -18.74 8.41 25.69
N ASP A 518 -18.21 7.40 25.00
CA ASP A 518 -18.39 5.98 25.33
C ASP A 518 -17.49 5.51 26.51
N GLY A 519 -16.88 6.45 27.24
CA GLY A 519 -16.03 6.19 28.40
C GLY A 519 -14.67 5.58 28.08
N GLN A 520 -14.32 5.43 26.80
CA GLN A 520 -13.00 4.97 26.38
C GLN A 520 -11.98 6.13 26.43
N PRO A 521 -10.67 5.83 26.58
CA PRO A 521 -9.60 6.80 26.34
C PRO A 521 -9.81 7.58 25.03
N PRO A 522 -9.64 8.91 25.01
CA PRO A 522 -9.84 9.72 23.81
C PRO A 522 -8.81 9.32 22.76
N HIS A 523 -9.26 8.65 21.71
CA HIS A 523 -8.52 8.34 20.49
C HIS A 523 -9.53 8.11 19.36
N SER A 524 -9.09 8.17 18.10
CA SER A 524 -9.92 7.80 16.94
C SER A 524 -9.62 6.36 16.49
N PRO A 525 -10.53 5.39 16.69
CA PRO A 525 -10.45 4.06 16.07
C PRO A 525 -10.31 4.11 14.54
N LEU A 526 -10.91 5.11 13.88
CA LEU A 526 -10.81 5.25 12.42
C LEU A 526 -9.43 5.76 11.97
N LEU A 527 -8.77 6.62 12.76
CA LEU A 527 -7.36 6.96 12.53
C LEU A 527 -6.45 5.74 12.75
N LEU A 528 -6.72 4.92 13.76
CA LEU A 528 -5.99 3.66 13.97
C LEU A 528 -6.18 2.69 12.78
N ALA A 529 -7.37 2.63 12.19
CA ALA A 529 -7.64 1.84 10.99
C ALA A 529 -6.92 2.38 9.74
N ALA A 530 -6.54 3.67 9.72
CA ALA A 530 -5.73 4.29 8.66
C ALA A 530 -4.22 4.02 8.76
N ILE A 531 -3.75 3.40 9.86
CA ILE A 531 -2.36 2.97 10.07
C ILE A 531 -2.25 1.47 9.73
N PRO A 532 -1.23 0.99 9.00
CA PRO A 532 -1.06 -0.43 8.70
C PRO A 532 -1.06 -1.33 9.95
N ALA A 533 -1.80 -2.44 9.89
CA ALA A 533 -1.75 -3.45 10.93
C ALA A 533 -0.40 -4.20 10.89
N PRO A 534 0.22 -4.51 12.04
CA PRO A 534 1.45 -5.30 12.08
C PRO A 534 1.18 -6.73 11.55
N ARG A 535 2.21 -7.34 10.95
CA ARG A 535 2.15 -8.73 10.43
C ARG A 535 1.88 -9.78 11.52
N THR A 536 2.15 -9.44 12.78
CA THR A 536 1.93 -10.24 13.98
C THR A 536 0.98 -9.47 14.90
N HIS A 537 0.12 -10.16 15.65
CA HIS A 537 -0.72 -9.52 16.67
C HIS A 537 0.12 -8.62 17.60
N GLY A 538 -0.26 -7.35 17.72
CA GLY A 538 0.51 -6.35 18.45
C GLY A 538 0.05 -4.92 18.15
N PRO A 539 0.70 -3.92 18.77
CA PRO A 539 0.42 -2.51 18.51
C PRO A 539 0.81 -2.11 17.08
N ARG A 540 0.08 -1.16 16.49
CA ARG A 540 0.44 -0.58 15.18
C ARG A 540 1.61 0.39 15.33
N TRP A 541 2.52 0.42 14.36
CA TRP A 541 3.76 1.20 14.44
C TRP A 541 4.15 1.93 13.15
N ASP A 542 3.57 1.58 12.00
CA ASP A 542 3.86 2.21 10.69
C ASP A 542 3.11 3.55 10.55
N VAL A 543 3.53 4.55 11.34
CA VAL A 543 2.96 5.90 11.36
C VAL A 543 3.63 6.85 10.35
N GLU A 544 4.48 6.33 9.46
CA GLU A 544 5.31 7.15 8.56
C GLU A 544 4.45 8.04 7.64
N ALA A 545 3.39 7.48 7.03
CA ALA A 545 2.52 8.23 6.11
C ALA A 545 1.77 9.42 6.78
N PRO A 546 1.10 9.28 7.94
CA PRO A 546 0.52 10.43 8.64
C PRO A 546 1.58 11.39 9.19
N LEU A 547 2.78 10.91 9.58
CA LEU A 547 3.86 11.78 10.02
C LEU A 547 4.45 12.63 8.88
N ASP A 548 4.55 12.09 7.66
CA ASP A 548 4.95 12.86 6.47
C ASP A 548 3.96 14.00 6.16
N VAL A 549 2.65 13.71 6.27
CA VAL A 549 1.58 14.70 6.11
C VAL A 549 1.64 15.77 7.20
N LEU A 550 1.87 15.36 8.45
CA LEU A 550 2.02 16.24 9.62
C LEU A 550 3.19 17.22 9.43
N VAL A 551 4.39 16.71 9.13
CA VAL A 551 5.60 17.54 8.93
C VAL A 551 5.41 18.51 7.77
N HIS A 552 4.91 17.99 6.64
CA HIS A 552 4.68 18.82 5.46
C HIS A 552 3.66 19.93 5.72
N ALA A 553 2.63 19.67 6.55
CA ALA A 553 1.63 20.64 6.96
C ALA A 553 2.19 21.72 7.91
N LEU A 554 3.06 21.33 8.85
CA LEU A 554 3.73 22.28 9.76
C LEU A 554 4.70 23.23 9.03
N GLN A 555 5.38 22.74 7.99
CA GLN A 555 6.31 23.54 7.16
C GLN A 555 5.62 24.54 6.21
N GLN A 556 4.29 24.59 6.17
CA GLN A 556 3.58 25.50 5.25
C GLN A 556 3.59 26.96 5.76
N CYS A 557 3.74 27.92 4.84
CA CYS A 557 3.57 29.34 5.17
C CYS A 557 2.12 29.70 5.57
N ASP A 558 1.13 28.97 5.05
CA ASP A 558 -0.30 29.13 5.36
C ASP A 558 -0.64 28.62 6.76
N ALA A 559 -1.12 29.53 7.62
CA ALA A 559 -1.50 29.23 8.99
C ALA A 559 -2.63 28.19 9.12
N ARG A 560 -3.55 28.09 8.14
CA ARG A 560 -4.60 27.05 8.13
C ARG A 560 -3.97 25.66 7.97
N ARG A 561 -2.95 25.53 7.11
CA ARG A 561 -2.24 24.27 6.89
C ARG A 561 -1.38 23.88 8.09
N ARG A 562 -0.68 24.84 8.71
CA ARG A 562 0.02 24.58 9.99
C ARG A 562 -0.94 24.09 11.08
N ARG A 563 -2.14 24.70 11.17
CA ARG A 563 -3.20 24.25 12.07
C ARG A 563 -3.69 22.83 11.78
N MET A 564 -3.71 22.38 10.52
CA MET A 564 -3.99 20.98 10.17
C MET A 564 -2.90 20.03 10.68
N GLY A 565 -1.62 20.42 10.54
CA GLY A 565 -0.49 19.67 11.11
C GLY A 565 -0.60 19.53 12.62
N ALA A 566 -0.93 20.61 13.33
CA ALA A 566 -1.17 20.60 14.77
C ALA A 566 -2.36 19.72 15.20
N ARG A 567 -3.48 19.76 14.45
CA ARG A 567 -4.65 18.88 14.71
C ARG A 567 -4.28 17.40 14.53
N LEU A 568 -3.52 17.07 13.48
CA LEU A 568 -3.02 15.70 13.27
C LEU A 568 -2.05 15.27 14.38
N LEU A 569 -1.18 16.17 14.85
CA LEU A 569 -0.29 15.92 15.98
C LEU A 569 -1.07 15.62 17.28
N ALA A 570 -2.15 16.37 17.54
CA ALA A 570 -3.02 16.12 18.69
C ALA A 570 -3.73 14.76 18.62
N LEU A 571 -4.28 14.40 17.46
CA LEU A 571 -4.89 13.09 17.23
C LEU A 571 -3.88 11.93 17.40
N ILE A 572 -2.63 12.12 16.94
CA ILE A 572 -1.55 11.12 17.13
C ILE A 572 -1.13 11.03 18.60
N ALA A 573 -1.04 12.16 19.32
CA ALA A 573 -0.73 12.18 20.75
C ALA A 573 -1.79 11.42 21.58
N ASN A 574 -3.07 11.68 21.31
CA ASN A 574 -4.21 11.00 21.91
C ASN A 574 -4.22 9.50 21.57
N LEU A 575 -3.96 9.12 20.31
CA LEU A 575 -3.82 7.71 19.94
C LEU A 575 -2.64 7.02 20.63
N ALA A 576 -1.51 7.72 20.79
CA ALA A 576 -0.32 7.24 21.49
C ALA A 576 -0.53 7.09 23.01
N ALA A 577 -1.54 7.74 23.57
CA ALA A 577 -2.01 7.54 24.94
C ALA A 577 -2.82 6.24 25.13
N THR A 578 -2.92 5.39 24.11
CA THR A 578 -3.46 4.03 24.20
C THR A 578 -2.36 2.97 24.06
N THR A 579 -2.69 1.73 24.40
CA THR A 579 -1.83 0.56 24.11
C THR A 579 -1.89 0.08 22.65
N LEU A 580 -2.70 0.71 21.80
CA LEU A 580 -3.00 0.26 20.43
C LEU A 580 -1.89 0.61 19.41
N VAL A 581 -1.00 1.55 19.76
CA VAL A 581 0.19 1.91 18.98
C VAL A 581 1.47 1.82 19.80
N ASP A 582 2.60 1.59 19.12
CA ASP A 582 3.92 1.45 19.77
C ASP A 582 4.50 2.83 20.09
N LEU A 583 4.28 3.31 21.33
CA LEU A 583 4.71 4.64 21.76
C LEU A 583 6.22 4.89 21.52
N PRO A 584 7.17 4.00 21.90
CA PRO A 584 8.59 4.19 21.58
C PRO A 584 8.88 4.42 20.09
N LEU A 585 8.29 3.62 19.19
CA LEU A 585 8.49 3.80 17.74
C LEU A 585 7.86 5.09 17.22
N VAL A 586 6.67 5.46 17.70
CA VAL A 586 6.01 6.72 17.35
C VAL A 586 6.84 7.93 17.82
N LEU A 587 7.35 7.90 19.05
CA LEU A 587 8.19 8.96 19.61
C LEU A 587 9.52 9.08 18.85
N TYR A 588 10.16 7.97 18.49
CA TYR A 588 11.39 7.99 17.70
C TYR A 588 11.18 8.56 16.29
N ALA A 589 10.14 8.08 15.58
CA ALA A 589 9.79 8.51 14.23
C ALA A 589 9.38 10.00 14.17
N LEU A 590 8.73 10.49 15.23
CA LEU A 590 8.35 11.90 15.38
C LEU A 590 9.52 12.77 15.83
N ALA A 591 10.36 12.33 16.78
CA ALA A 591 11.51 13.08 17.27
C ALA A 591 12.50 13.40 16.13
N ASN A 592 12.85 12.39 15.30
CA ASN A 592 13.72 12.60 14.14
C ASN A 592 13.16 13.65 13.16
N ARG A 593 11.83 13.68 12.99
CA ARG A 593 11.12 14.62 12.12
C ARG A 593 11.03 16.02 12.73
N VAL A 594 10.77 16.14 14.03
CA VAL A 594 10.75 17.40 14.78
C VAL A 594 12.14 18.03 14.84
N LEU A 595 13.19 17.22 14.98
CA LEU A 595 14.59 17.67 14.90
C LEU A 595 15.01 18.14 13.49
N ALA A 596 14.26 17.75 12.45
CA ALA A 596 14.45 18.22 11.08
C ALA A 596 13.56 19.44 10.70
N LEU A 597 12.70 19.92 11.62
CA LEU A 597 11.92 21.14 11.42
C LEU A 597 12.75 22.39 11.75
N PRO A 598 12.46 23.55 11.13
CA PRO A 598 12.91 24.84 11.64
C PRO A 598 12.49 25.00 13.12
N PRO A 599 13.35 25.55 14.01
CA PRO A 599 13.05 25.56 15.44
C PRO A 599 11.74 26.27 15.82
N ALA A 600 11.37 27.32 15.07
CA ALA A 600 10.10 28.03 15.24
C ALA A 600 8.87 27.14 14.93
N ASP A 601 8.96 26.28 13.91
CA ASP A 601 7.86 25.38 13.51
C ASP A 601 7.75 24.21 14.49
N ALA A 602 8.87 23.67 14.96
CA ALA A 602 8.90 22.65 16.02
C ALA A 602 8.24 23.15 17.30
N VAL A 603 8.58 24.37 17.74
CA VAL A 603 7.92 25.05 18.87
C VAL A 603 6.43 25.27 18.62
N ALA A 604 6.06 25.82 17.46
CA ALA A 604 4.67 26.10 17.15
C ALA A 604 3.80 24.82 17.14
N ALA A 605 4.35 23.69 16.68
CA ALA A 605 3.70 22.40 16.73
C ALA A 605 3.46 21.92 18.17
N LEU A 606 4.49 21.98 19.02
CA LEU A 606 4.42 21.59 20.43
C LEU A 606 3.53 22.51 21.28
N ALA A 607 3.47 23.79 20.95
CA ALA A 607 2.59 24.77 21.61
C ALA A 607 1.12 24.63 21.19
N ALA A 608 0.85 24.06 20.01
CA ALA A 608 -0.50 23.86 19.50
C ALA A 608 -1.18 22.55 19.98
N LEU A 609 -0.47 21.70 20.72
CA LEU A 609 -1.07 20.56 21.43
C LEU A 609 -2.02 21.05 22.53
N PRO A 610 -3.22 20.45 22.69
CA PRO A 610 -4.14 20.85 23.74
C PRO A 610 -3.58 20.51 25.13
N PRO A 611 -3.88 21.28 26.19
CA PRO A 611 -3.37 21.04 27.55
C PRO A 611 -4.12 19.90 28.27
N THR A 612 -4.43 18.80 27.59
CA THR A 612 -4.98 17.59 28.21
C THR A 612 -3.85 16.78 28.85
N ALA A 613 -4.14 16.03 29.92
CA ALA A 613 -3.11 15.22 30.58
C ALA A 613 -2.39 14.26 29.63
N ALA A 614 -3.12 13.61 28.72
CA ALA A 614 -2.56 12.72 27.69
C ALA A 614 -1.59 13.45 26.74
N ALA A 615 -2.00 14.60 26.20
CA ALA A 615 -1.16 15.37 25.29
C ALA A 615 0.07 15.99 25.98
N LEU A 616 -0.07 16.42 27.24
CA LEU A 616 1.04 16.90 28.07
C LEU A 616 2.03 15.77 28.39
N GLN A 617 1.56 14.58 28.76
CA GLN A 617 2.42 13.40 28.98
C GLN A 617 3.12 12.95 27.68
N PHE A 618 2.43 12.96 26.55
CA PHE A 618 3.03 12.73 25.23
C PHE A 618 4.11 13.77 24.89
N LYS A 619 3.83 15.06 25.14
CA LYS A 619 4.76 16.16 24.91
C LYS A 619 6.02 16.06 25.76
N LEU A 620 5.90 15.70 27.05
CA LEU A 620 7.06 15.40 27.91
C LEU A 620 7.90 14.24 27.37
N ALA A 621 7.26 13.14 26.98
CA ALA A 621 7.95 11.98 26.44
C ALA A 621 8.67 12.31 25.12
N LEU A 622 8.07 13.14 24.26
CA LEU A 622 8.67 13.62 23.02
C LEU A 622 9.87 14.55 23.27
N CYS A 623 9.75 15.51 24.20
CA CYS A 623 10.87 16.38 24.58
C CYS A 623 12.04 15.57 25.13
N LYS A 624 11.76 14.57 25.98
CA LYS A 624 12.76 13.60 26.48
C LYS A 624 13.43 12.83 25.34
N SER A 625 12.66 12.33 24.36
CA SER A 625 13.22 11.63 23.19
C SER A 625 14.10 12.54 22.32
N CYS A 626 13.72 13.80 22.09
CA CYS A 626 14.54 14.76 21.35
C CYS A 626 15.86 15.04 22.07
N LEU A 627 15.82 15.33 23.38
CA LEU A 627 17.01 15.66 24.18
C LEU A 627 17.95 14.46 24.36
N ALA A 628 17.41 13.26 24.59
CA ALA A 628 18.22 12.05 24.73
C ALA A 628 18.85 11.59 23.40
N GLY A 629 18.20 11.85 22.27
CA GLY A 629 18.72 11.46 20.94
C GLY A 629 19.96 12.24 20.51
N ALA A 630 20.07 13.52 20.91
CA ALA A 630 21.12 14.44 20.48
C ALA A 630 22.55 14.03 20.87
N GLY A 631 22.73 13.20 21.90
CA GLY A 631 24.05 12.82 22.43
C GLY A 631 24.67 11.53 21.89
N THR A 632 24.00 10.82 20.96
CA THR A 632 24.40 9.45 20.56
C THR A 632 24.92 9.29 19.13
N GLY A 633 25.06 10.39 18.37
CA GLY A 633 25.54 10.36 16.99
C GLY A 633 26.64 11.38 16.73
N VAL A 634 27.63 11.00 15.90
CA VAL A 634 28.82 11.78 15.52
C VAL A 634 29.80 11.93 16.70
N ASP A 635 30.81 11.06 16.89
CA ASP A 635 32.00 10.98 16.02
C ASP A 635 32.51 9.56 15.72
N GLY A 636 31.82 8.51 16.20
CA GLY A 636 32.15 7.13 15.89
C GLY A 636 31.06 6.50 15.05
N ALA A 637 31.18 6.48 13.72
CA ALA A 637 30.37 5.59 12.90
C ALA A 637 30.85 4.15 13.17
N PRO A 638 30.08 3.30 13.88
CA PRO A 638 30.40 1.89 13.88
C PRO A 638 30.14 1.37 12.46
N ALA A 639 30.95 0.43 12.01
CA ALA A 639 30.63 -0.31 10.80
C ALA A 639 29.19 -0.85 10.87
N ARG A 640 28.56 -1.07 9.71
CA ARG A 640 27.28 -1.78 9.57
C ARG A 640 27.40 -3.28 9.92
N ASP A 641 28.10 -3.61 11.01
CA ASP A 641 28.03 -4.90 11.66
C ASP A 641 26.60 -5.08 12.17
N GLY A 642 25.87 -6.02 11.56
CA GLY A 642 24.46 -6.31 11.81
C GLY A 642 24.16 -6.90 13.20
N ARG A 643 24.90 -6.52 14.24
CA ARG A 643 24.60 -6.80 15.64
C ARG A 643 23.48 -5.88 16.14
N ARG A 644 22.30 -6.08 15.53
CA ARG A 644 21.01 -6.00 16.24
C ARG A 644 21.25 -6.59 17.64
N PRO A 645 20.80 -5.93 18.74
CA PRO A 645 20.96 -6.51 20.08
C PRO A 645 20.50 -7.95 20.01
N LYS A 646 21.38 -8.91 20.40
CA LYS A 646 21.01 -10.33 20.43
C LYS A 646 19.67 -10.37 21.17
N PRO A 647 18.60 -10.96 20.60
CA PRO A 647 17.37 -11.09 21.34
C PRO A 647 17.72 -11.84 22.60
N GLN A 648 17.72 -11.14 23.75
CA GLN A 648 17.80 -11.80 25.04
C GLN A 648 16.67 -12.82 25.00
N ALA A 649 17.03 -14.10 25.10
CA ALA A 649 16.05 -15.16 25.08
C ALA A 649 15.07 -14.84 26.20
N ARG A 650 13.86 -14.39 25.82
CA ARG A 650 12.78 -14.15 26.76
C ARG A 650 12.66 -15.45 27.53
N ALA A 651 12.92 -15.39 28.83
CA ALA A 651 12.83 -16.58 29.67
C ALA A 651 11.47 -17.22 29.37
N GLN A 652 11.50 -18.48 28.92
CA GLN A 652 10.29 -19.25 28.60
C GLN A 652 9.29 -18.99 29.73
N PRO A 653 8.07 -18.50 29.45
CA PRO A 653 7.10 -18.25 30.50
C PRO A 653 6.94 -19.54 31.28
N ARG A 654 7.30 -19.52 32.58
CA ARG A 654 7.25 -20.73 33.41
C ARG A 654 5.86 -21.34 33.26
N PRO A 655 5.74 -22.65 33.02
CA PRO A 655 4.44 -23.28 32.86
C PRO A 655 3.59 -22.97 34.10
N VAL A 656 2.55 -22.16 33.91
CA VAL A 656 1.61 -21.84 34.98
C VAL A 656 0.97 -23.17 35.37
N PRO A 657 1.06 -23.60 36.65
CA PRO A 657 0.55 -24.90 37.05
C PRO A 657 -0.94 -24.98 36.70
N ALA A 658 -1.33 -26.09 36.07
CA ALA A 658 -2.65 -26.27 35.49
C ALA A 658 -3.75 -25.95 36.51
N ARG A 659 -4.43 -24.81 36.32
CA ARG A 659 -5.58 -24.41 37.14
C ARG A 659 -6.65 -25.47 36.93
N ARG A 660 -6.87 -26.31 37.95
CA ARG A 660 -7.85 -27.40 37.95
C ARG A 660 -9.17 -26.89 37.36
N LYS A 661 -9.64 -27.52 36.28
CA LYS A 661 -11.04 -27.44 35.86
C LYS A 661 -11.88 -27.99 37.02
N PHE A 662 -12.57 -27.10 37.73
CA PHE A 662 -13.73 -27.50 38.50
C PHE A 662 -14.86 -27.75 37.50
N SER A 663 -15.12 -29.03 37.23
CA SER A 663 -16.34 -29.47 36.58
C SER A 663 -17.39 -29.70 37.66
N GLU A 664 -18.25 -28.71 37.89
CA GLU A 664 -19.55 -28.98 38.49
C GLU A 664 -20.62 -28.77 37.43
N ALA A 665 -21.45 -29.80 37.27
CA ALA A 665 -22.54 -29.80 36.32
C ALA A 665 -23.67 -28.90 36.82
N ARG A 666 -24.18 -28.06 35.92
CA ARG A 666 -25.54 -27.53 36.07
C ARG A 666 -26.14 -27.30 34.69
N ASP A 667 -26.94 -28.26 34.27
CA ASP A 667 -27.88 -28.07 33.18
C ASP A 667 -28.86 -26.95 33.57
N GLY A 668 -29.06 -25.99 32.68
CA GLY A 668 -29.85 -24.80 32.93
C GLY A 668 -30.00 -24.00 31.64
N GLU A 669 -31.16 -24.15 31.00
CA GLU A 669 -31.48 -23.48 29.74
C GLU A 669 -31.45 -21.96 29.90
N GLY A 670 -30.76 -21.27 28.98
CA GLY A 670 -30.56 -19.83 29.07
C GLY A 670 -29.51 -19.31 28.10
N SER A 671 -29.71 -19.51 26.80
CA SER A 671 -28.85 -18.96 25.75
C SER A 671 -29.03 -17.45 25.63
N ALA A 672 -28.53 -16.70 26.61
CA ALA A 672 -28.35 -15.27 26.51
C ALA A 672 -27.17 -15.01 25.55
N ALA A 673 -27.45 -14.34 24.43
CA ALA A 673 -26.43 -14.00 23.45
C ALA A 673 -25.32 -13.17 24.12
N ALA A 674 -24.13 -13.77 24.25
CA ALA A 674 -22.96 -13.08 24.76
C ALA A 674 -22.55 -12.00 23.75
N SER A 675 -22.96 -10.75 24.04
CA SER A 675 -22.59 -9.59 23.23
C SER A 675 -21.07 -9.55 23.07
N GLU A 676 -20.58 -9.59 21.83
CA GLU A 676 -19.15 -9.49 21.50
C GLU A 676 -18.65 -8.10 21.90
N ALA A 677 -18.27 -7.95 23.18
CA ALA A 677 -17.65 -6.74 23.67
C ALA A 677 -16.34 -6.51 22.90
N GLY A 678 -16.32 -5.47 22.07
CA GLY A 678 -15.15 -5.08 21.29
C GLY A 678 -13.92 -4.86 22.18
N PRO A 679 -12.70 -4.93 21.62
CA PRO A 679 -11.47 -4.82 22.39
C PRO A 679 -11.41 -3.47 23.12
N VAL A 680 -11.66 -3.51 24.43
CA VAL A 680 -11.61 -2.34 25.32
C VAL A 680 -10.25 -1.69 25.21
N SER A 681 -10.22 -0.41 24.86
CA SER A 681 -8.97 0.33 24.72
C SER A 681 -8.41 0.68 26.10
N ILE A 682 -7.21 0.19 26.39
CA ILE A 682 -6.58 0.39 27.69
C ILE A 682 -5.79 1.72 27.64
N PRO A 683 -6.03 2.67 28.56
CA PRO A 683 -5.22 3.88 28.66
C PRO A 683 -3.77 3.51 28.98
N ARG A 684 -2.83 4.11 28.26
CA ARG A 684 -1.41 3.92 28.49
C ARG A 684 -0.99 4.69 29.74
N ILE A 685 -0.36 3.98 30.67
CA ILE A 685 0.42 4.62 31.72
C ILE A 685 1.73 5.08 31.09
N TYR A 686 1.93 6.39 30.96
CA TYR A 686 3.22 6.96 30.56
C TYR A 686 4.22 6.78 31.71
N PRO A 687 5.50 6.46 31.44
CA PRO A 687 6.54 6.52 32.45
C PRO A 687 6.62 7.95 33.01
N ALA A 688 6.36 8.11 34.30
CA ALA A 688 6.51 9.40 34.97
C ALA A 688 7.99 9.81 34.92
N LEU A 689 8.27 11.05 34.47
CA LEU A 689 9.60 11.62 34.59
C LEU A 689 9.79 12.08 36.04
N ALA A 690 10.83 11.57 36.70
CA ALA A 690 11.21 12.05 38.02
C ALA A 690 11.62 13.55 37.94
N PRO A 691 11.32 14.37 38.96
CA PRO A 691 11.75 15.77 39.01
C PRO A 691 13.25 15.96 38.72
N ARG A 692 14.09 15.06 39.25
CA ARG A 692 15.54 15.04 39.01
C ARG A 692 15.91 14.76 37.56
N GLU A 693 15.24 13.80 36.91
CA GLU A 693 15.51 13.50 35.50
C GLU A 693 15.19 14.71 34.60
N ILE A 694 14.19 15.52 34.96
CA ILE A 694 13.91 16.78 34.25
C ILE A 694 15.03 17.80 34.48
N LEU A 695 15.53 17.92 35.72
CA LEU A 695 16.67 18.78 36.04
C LEU A 695 17.94 18.37 35.26
N ASP A 696 18.24 17.07 35.22
CA ASP A 696 19.36 16.49 34.48
C ASP A 696 19.24 16.76 32.97
N LEU A 697 18.04 16.59 32.39
CA LEU A 697 17.78 16.88 30.98
C LEU A 697 17.91 18.37 30.65
N VAL A 698 17.49 19.26 31.55
CA VAL A 698 17.64 20.72 31.38
C VAL A 698 19.11 21.13 31.47
N GLY A 699 19.83 20.62 32.47
CA GLY A 699 21.25 20.90 32.72
C GLY A 699 22.21 20.25 31.72
N SER A 700 21.78 19.22 30.97
CA SER A 700 22.61 18.55 29.95
C SER A 700 23.20 19.55 28.93
N PRO A 701 24.43 19.36 28.42
CA PRO A 701 24.99 20.26 27.40
C PRO A 701 24.23 20.11 26.07
N SER A 702 23.85 21.23 25.46
CA SER A 702 23.19 21.23 24.14
C SER A 702 24.16 20.84 23.03
N SER A 703 23.68 20.14 22.01
CA SER A 703 24.48 19.74 20.84
C SER A 703 24.76 20.94 19.93
N SER A 704 26.01 21.11 19.51
CA SER A 704 26.46 22.30 18.76
C SER A 704 25.72 22.52 17.43
N ALA A 705 25.25 21.43 16.79
CA ALA A 705 24.53 21.49 15.53
C ALA A 705 23.06 21.93 15.67
N SER A 706 22.45 21.80 16.85
CA SER A 706 21.01 22.03 17.08
C SER A 706 20.72 22.85 18.35
N ALA A 707 21.71 23.58 18.88
CA ALA A 707 21.66 24.17 20.21
C ALA A 707 20.41 25.03 20.47
N LEU A 708 19.92 25.78 19.48
CA LEU A 708 18.70 26.57 19.61
C LEU A 708 17.44 25.71 19.78
N LEU A 709 17.33 24.58 19.06
CA LEU A 709 16.22 23.66 19.17
C LEU A 709 16.26 22.89 20.50
N ASP A 710 17.45 22.44 20.94
CA ASP A 710 17.63 21.80 22.24
C ASP A 710 17.15 22.71 23.38
N LEU A 711 17.49 24.00 23.31
CA LEU A 711 17.02 25.01 24.27
C LEU A 711 15.49 25.18 24.22
N TYR A 712 14.88 25.21 23.03
CA TYR A 712 13.43 25.21 22.91
C TYR A 712 12.80 23.94 23.51
N MET A 713 13.36 22.75 23.27
CA MET A 713 12.88 21.49 23.85
C MET A 713 12.98 21.46 25.38
N LYS A 714 14.04 22.06 25.97
CA LYS A 714 14.18 22.23 27.42
C LYS A 714 13.11 23.16 28.00
N MET A 715 12.83 24.29 27.35
CA MET A 715 11.74 25.19 27.78
C MET A 715 10.38 24.49 27.71
N GLU A 716 10.09 23.80 26.60
CA GLU A 716 8.84 23.04 26.45
C GLU A 716 8.72 21.92 27.49
N LEU A 717 9.82 21.22 27.83
CA LEU A 717 9.85 20.20 28.88
C LEU A 717 9.45 20.78 30.25
N VAL A 718 10.03 21.90 30.65
CA VAL A 718 9.75 22.58 31.93
C VAL A 718 8.33 23.14 31.96
N GLU A 719 7.91 23.85 30.92
CA GLU A 719 6.56 24.43 30.79
C GLU A 719 5.48 23.34 30.89
N THR A 720 5.66 22.24 30.14
CA THR A 720 4.73 21.10 30.11
C THR A 720 4.68 20.37 31.45
N CYS A 721 5.84 20.20 32.11
CA CYS A 721 5.92 19.56 33.43
C CYS A 721 5.12 20.35 34.47
N HIS A 722 5.30 21.67 34.50
CA HIS A 722 4.59 22.55 35.42
C HIS A 722 3.07 22.54 35.19
N ILE A 723 2.63 22.60 33.92
CA ILE A 723 1.21 22.52 33.56
C ILE A 723 0.62 21.15 33.94
N LEU A 724 1.31 20.05 33.61
CA LEU A 724 0.83 18.69 33.94
C LEU A 724 0.63 18.51 35.45
N ARG A 725 1.57 19.00 36.27
CA ARG A 725 1.49 18.96 37.73
C ARG A 725 0.34 19.78 38.31
N LYS A 726 0.02 20.93 37.70
CA LYS A 726 -1.18 21.71 38.04
C LYS A 726 -2.48 20.98 37.69
N VAL A 727 -2.50 20.22 36.60
CA VAL A 727 -3.66 19.41 36.17
C VAL A 727 -3.78 18.09 36.97
N GLN A 728 -2.67 17.53 37.44
CA GLN A 728 -2.61 16.26 38.17
C GLN A 728 -1.82 16.41 39.50
N PRO A 729 -2.37 17.09 40.52
CA PRO A 729 -1.67 17.35 41.78
C PRO A 729 -1.43 16.09 42.63
N SER A 730 -2.10 14.98 42.32
CA SER A 730 -2.02 13.71 43.06
C SER A 730 -0.92 12.75 42.56
N GLN A 731 0.03 13.21 41.74
CA GLN A 731 1.17 12.38 41.32
C GLN A 731 2.33 12.45 42.33
N ASP A 732 2.95 11.30 42.56
CA ASP A 732 4.17 11.20 43.36
C ASP A 732 5.28 12.12 42.84
N GLY A 733 6.02 12.75 43.76
CA GLY A 733 7.10 13.68 43.44
C GLY A 733 6.65 15.13 43.20
N GLN A 734 5.43 15.52 43.58
CA GLN A 734 5.02 16.93 43.58
C GLN A 734 5.81 17.79 44.57
N ASP A 735 6.07 17.28 45.77
CA ASP A 735 6.88 17.98 46.77
C ASP A 735 8.35 18.13 46.38
N GLU A 736 8.93 17.13 45.70
CA GLU A 736 10.30 17.19 45.20
C GLU A 736 10.44 18.20 44.05
N TRP A 737 9.46 18.30 43.14
CA TRP A 737 9.44 19.37 42.14
C TRP A 737 9.27 20.75 42.78
N ASN A 738 8.37 20.88 43.75
CA ASN A 738 8.22 22.12 44.51
C ASN A 738 9.49 22.45 45.32
N ALA A 739 10.31 21.48 45.71
CA ALA A 739 11.63 21.72 46.29
C ALA A 739 12.59 22.28 45.21
N ILE A 740 12.76 21.57 44.09
CA ILE A 740 13.64 21.95 42.94
C ILE A 740 13.30 23.33 42.31
N VAL A 741 12.06 23.79 42.47
CA VAL A 741 11.63 25.15 42.06
C VAL A 741 11.94 26.19 43.15
N ARG A 742 11.82 25.84 44.44
CA ARG A 742 12.05 26.75 45.59
C ARG A 742 13.52 26.91 45.99
N ASP A 743 14.32 25.87 45.82
CA ASP A 743 15.76 25.88 46.12
C ASP A 743 16.60 26.61 45.05
N GLY A 744 15.99 26.91 43.90
CA GLY A 744 16.63 27.58 42.78
C GLY A 744 17.34 26.64 41.81
N ALA A 745 17.42 25.33 42.06
CA ALA A 745 18.18 24.40 41.23
C ALA A 745 17.71 24.38 39.77
N LEU A 746 16.38 24.42 39.52
CA LEU A 746 15.84 24.53 38.17
C LEU A 746 16.22 25.86 37.49
N ARG A 747 16.29 26.95 38.26
CA ARG A 747 16.68 28.26 37.75
C ARG A 747 18.16 28.27 37.36
N GLU A 748 19.04 27.75 38.22
CA GLU A 748 20.47 27.61 37.93
C GLU A 748 20.72 26.73 36.70
N ALA A 749 20.03 25.59 36.57
CA ALA A 749 20.14 24.71 35.41
C ALA A 749 19.68 25.40 34.10
N LEU A 750 18.64 26.22 34.17
CA LEU A 750 18.21 27.04 33.03
C LEU A 750 19.22 28.16 32.74
N GLU A 751 19.62 28.97 33.72
CA GLU A 751 20.61 30.05 33.52
C GLU A 751 21.93 29.49 32.95
N ALA A 752 22.40 28.34 33.42
CA ALA A 752 23.55 27.63 32.87
C ALA A 752 23.34 27.23 31.40
N ALA A 753 22.24 26.54 31.09
CA ALA A 753 21.95 26.11 29.72
C ALA A 753 21.79 27.29 28.73
N PHE A 754 21.18 28.39 29.18
CA PHE A 754 20.89 29.55 28.34
C PHE A 754 22.03 30.57 28.23
N SER A 755 22.96 30.61 29.18
CA SER A 755 24.11 31.55 29.19
C SER A 755 24.89 31.62 27.87
N ALA A 756 25.08 30.47 27.20
CA ALA A 756 25.81 30.37 25.94
C ALA A 756 25.08 30.99 24.72
N VAL A 757 23.76 31.23 24.80
CA VAL A 757 22.91 31.63 23.66
C VAL A 757 22.12 32.92 23.93
N ALA A 758 21.86 33.29 25.19
CA ALA A 758 21.03 34.43 25.60
C ALA A 758 21.46 35.78 24.98
N HIS A 759 22.73 35.95 24.63
CA HIS A 759 23.23 37.16 23.94
C HIS A 759 22.82 37.29 22.47
N ARG A 760 22.15 36.29 21.87
CA ARG A 760 21.94 36.20 20.41
C ARG A 760 20.49 36.18 19.94
N ASP A 761 19.51 35.91 20.80
CA ASP A 761 18.09 35.81 20.39
C ASP A 761 17.13 36.45 21.43
N ALA A 762 16.42 37.50 21.01
CA ALA A 762 15.44 38.19 21.83
C ALA A 762 14.15 37.37 22.09
N ALA A 763 13.77 36.47 21.19
CA ALA A 763 12.61 35.61 21.37
C ALA A 763 12.85 34.57 22.47
N VAL A 764 14.07 34.04 22.57
CA VAL A 764 14.53 33.18 23.66
C VAL A 764 14.46 33.92 25.00
N ASN A 765 15.03 35.13 25.09
CA ASN A 765 14.98 35.93 26.32
C ASN A 765 13.55 36.26 26.78
N SER A 766 12.66 36.63 25.84
CA SER A 766 11.21 36.81 26.12
C SER A 766 10.54 35.54 26.64
N ARG A 767 11.03 34.35 26.25
CA ARG A 767 10.47 33.07 26.71
C ARG A 767 11.02 32.66 28.08
N ILE A 768 12.31 32.91 28.36
CA ILE A 768 12.89 32.75 29.70
C ILE A 768 12.15 33.63 30.72
N GLN A 769 11.90 34.90 30.40
CA GLN A 769 11.13 35.82 31.26
C GLN A 769 9.72 35.30 31.55
N ARG A 770 9.03 34.75 30.55
CA ARG A 770 7.71 34.13 30.74
C ARG A 770 7.76 32.87 31.61
N LEU A 771 8.80 32.04 31.48
CA LEU A 771 9.00 30.88 32.34
C LEU A 771 9.26 31.29 33.80
N GLY A 772 10.12 32.29 34.04
CA GLY A 772 10.36 32.81 35.39
C GLY A 772 9.08 33.35 36.05
N ALA A 773 8.27 34.12 35.31
CA ALA A 773 6.97 34.59 35.80
C ALA A 773 5.96 33.44 36.06
N LEU A 774 5.97 32.41 35.23
CA LEU A 774 5.09 31.22 35.35
C LEU A 774 5.49 30.31 36.52
N LEU A 775 6.77 30.29 36.89
CA LEU A 775 7.32 29.61 38.06
C LEU A 775 7.31 30.46 39.34
N ALA A 776 6.97 31.75 39.24
CA ALA A 776 6.97 32.74 40.32
C ALA A 776 8.33 32.88 41.03
N TRP A 777 9.40 33.03 40.23
CA TRP A 777 10.76 33.36 40.67
C TRP A 777 10.92 34.80 41.16
#